data_AF-A0A9E3RW65-F1
#
_entry.id   AF-A0A9E3RW65-F1
#
_cell.length_a   1.000
_cell.length_b   1.000
_cell.length_c   1.000
_cell.angle_alpha   90.00
_cell.angle_beta   90.00
_cell.angle_gamma   90.00
#
_symmetry.space_group_name_H-M   'P 1'
#
loop_
_entity.id
_entity.type
_entity.pdbx_description
1 polymer ?
#
loop_
_entity_poly.entity_id
_entity_poly.type
_entity_poly.pdbx_seq_one_letter_code
_entity_poly.pdbx_strand_id
1 'polypeptide(L)'
;MNRIARLALGICAMLTASAVAPAQNINNGTCGKINNSGTIRLRSNTGQFQNAAPVAQVNNTNGTIEMTGTNNVFNGSNPLGSSASNRITGIVLWSSTNPAQNVQGRWYNNLNLSGNTKNMRDSIFVGGAYQITNGTGNRTYNGTFTYDGTIAQVVIPESGVNSYNNVELQNSSAGNSKTLSNGTANVLGTFTNNANNLGGFTVQNSGVLNLNAASLSNAPFTVNGNGSVINIATDNAYLTLGNNSTLLADNSGRINISSNHAPAAMAVGSGSTLRLGNTGNGGILYLTGVANMNIEGTYVNQLPSLTNAFYDCGTTVRYMAVANGQVIQATSSVEANRYGKLETIGGNKTTNGNVHVKCGLLVNPNSTVHSITVPATNTLYVYNGNPLSITPVRYDTTLNDCQTSSEVIGNMQIEMPASVANNSITFNNRFTTLQYTNAANVPQFVTFNSIPGSAPFSFNPTTDVQRKINVSYSNPVSGTPNWAATVKAGFRPAEAAGLSGLASLSNVRTFNSPAGFSPNMIGNNYQRSINNGCELYWISAQQISHTGTNTLASGSDLLLRGGPGIVHSSNDGRWSNPGTWATGSEPFPFDTVFVHHNVWAGFTRPLANGWDGYSTPEAFPNAMAASVTIDNNPPAQPNAALIFGLDQTAPTNNGLFIIGGSSVYTASTVGTNGILRLVDCDQSVIPMNTTATDFNQFATVITNVQPKANGLLIFAAPGALQPRVRVNDVQNAGMIQNGSTLEIGD
;
A
#
# COMPACT_ATOMS: atom_id res chain seq x y z
N MET A 1 -118.96 21.17 13.80
CA MET A 1 -118.97 19.96 12.97
C MET A 1 -117.53 19.51 12.76
N ASN A 2 -117.16 18.37 13.35
CA ASN A 2 -116.31 17.26 12.85
C ASN A 2 -115.15 17.63 11.87
N ARG A 3 -113.87 17.26 12.04
CA ARG A 3 -113.21 16.15 12.75
C ARG A 3 -111.69 16.44 12.87
N ILE A 4 -111.14 16.07 14.03
CA ILE A 4 -109.82 15.48 14.37
C ILE A 4 -108.79 15.29 13.23
N ALA A 5 -107.56 15.78 13.42
CA ALA A 5 -106.32 14.97 13.42
C ALA A 5 -105.07 15.80 13.81
N ARG A 6 -104.37 15.36 14.86
CA ARG A 6 -103.01 15.75 15.24
C ARG A 6 -102.03 15.16 14.23
N LEU A 7 -101.00 15.91 13.83
CA LEU A 7 -99.77 15.32 13.32
C LEU A 7 -98.56 16.08 13.89
N ALA A 8 -97.79 15.36 14.69
CA ALA A 8 -96.54 15.81 15.28
C ALA A 8 -95.46 15.90 14.20
N LEU A 9 -94.75 17.03 14.14
CA LEU A 9 -93.58 17.23 13.31
C LEU A 9 -92.39 16.52 13.96
N GLY A 10 -92.17 15.26 13.57
CA GLY A 10 -90.99 14.49 13.92
C GLY A 10 -89.84 14.80 12.97
N ILE A 11 -88.73 15.30 13.53
CA ILE A 11 -87.44 15.52 12.88
C ILE A 11 -86.97 14.22 12.22
N CYS A 12 -86.91 14.20 10.89
CA CYS A 12 -86.32 13.10 10.14
C CYS A 12 -84.81 13.36 10.01
N ALA A 13 -84.05 12.93 11.02
CA ALA A 13 -82.61 12.76 10.90
C ALA A 13 -82.35 11.56 9.97
N MET A 14 -81.96 11.81 8.73
CA MET A 14 -81.35 10.78 7.87
C MET A 14 -80.02 10.36 8.48
N LEU A 15 -80.07 9.38 9.39
CA LEU A 15 -78.93 8.51 9.68
C LEU A 15 -78.70 7.64 8.45
N THR A 16 -77.83 8.07 7.54
CA THR A 16 -77.17 7.15 6.61
C THR A 16 -76.19 6.29 7.40
N ALA A 17 -76.70 5.32 8.14
CA ALA A 17 -75.89 4.21 8.64
C ALA A 17 -75.38 3.46 7.40
N SER A 18 -74.11 3.67 7.06
CA SER A 18 -73.41 2.84 6.09
C SER A 18 -73.42 1.40 6.63
N ALA A 19 -74.38 0.59 6.19
CA ALA A 19 -74.43 -0.82 6.51
C ALA A 19 -73.10 -1.44 6.06
N VAL A 20 -72.28 -1.86 7.03
CA VAL A 20 -71.05 -2.61 6.77
C VAL A 20 -71.48 -3.88 6.04
N ALA A 21 -71.09 -4.01 4.76
CA ALA A 21 -71.42 -5.19 3.98
C ALA A 21 -70.96 -6.45 4.76
N PRO A 22 -71.83 -7.48 4.91
CA PRO A 22 -71.45 -8.71 5.59
C PRO A 22 -70.22 -9.33 4.92
N ALA A 23 -69.39 -10.03 5.70
CA ALA A 23 -68.17 -10.67 5.19
C ALA A 23 -68.50 -11.55 3.98
N GLN A 24 -67.94 -11.22 2.82
CA GLN A 24 -68.05 -12.00 1.59
C GLN A 24 -66.99 -13.09 1.63
N ASN A 25 -67.42 -14.32 1.88
CA ASN A 25 -66.54 -15.47 1.93
C ASN A 25 -66.80 -16.37 0.72
N ILE A 26 -65.72 -16.81 0.09
CA ILE A 26 -65.73 -17.93 -0.85
C ILE A 26 -65.25 -19.14 -0.06
N ASN A 27 -66.07 -20.19 0.00
CA ASN A 27 -65.71 -21.44 0.65
C ASN A 27 -65.65 -22.56 -0.38
N ASN A 28 -64.43 -22.91 -0.80
CA ASN A 28 -64.16 -24.04 -1.68
C ASN A 28 -63.82 -25.28 -0.84
N GLY A 29 -64.81 -26.14 -0.62
CA GLY A 29 -64.66 -27.36 0.18
C GLY A 29 -63.67 -28.37 -0.43
N THR A 30 -63.43 -29.50 0.24
CA THR A 30 -62.41 -30.51 -0.13
C THR A 30 -62.53 -31.09 -1.55
N CYS A 31 -63.74 -31.13 -2.11
CA CYS A 31 -64.01 -31.59 -3.48
C CYS A 31 -64.29 -30.45 -4.48
N GLY A 32 -64.14 -29.19 -4.05
CA GLY A 32 -64.56 -28.03 -4.81
C GLY A 32 -63.58 -27.65 -5.93
N LYS A 33 -64.12 -27.27 -7.09
CA LYS A 33 -63.36 -26.83 -8.27
C LYS A 33 -63.74 -25.41 -8.65
N ILE A 34 -62.74 -24.55 -8.86
CA ILE A 34 -62.92 -23.17 -9.32
C ILE A 34 -62.16 -23.02 -10.64
N ASN A 35 -62.85 -22.56 -11.68
CA ASN A 35 -62.24 -22.18 -12.96
C ASN A 35 -62.61 -20.72 -13.27
N ASN A 36 -61.70 -19.80 -13.00
CA ASN A 36 -61.90 -18.38 -13.18
C ASN A 36 -61.24 -17.87 -14.47
N SER A 37 -62.06 -17.39 -15.40
CA SER A 37 -61.66 -16.64 -16.59
C SER A 37 -62.07 -15.17 -16.55
N GLY A 38 -62.68 -14.73 -15.45
CA GLY A 38 -63.18 -13.37 -15.24
C GLY A 38 -62.58 -12.76 -13.97
N THR A 39 -63.38 -12.03 -13.22
CA THR A 39 -62.96 -11.44 -11.93
C THR A 39 -63.78 -12.01 -10.78
N ILE A 40 -63.09 -12.60 -9.81
CA ILE A 40 -63.65 -12.91 -8.49
C ILE A 40 -63.31 -11.73 -7.57
N ARG A 41 -64.32 -11.02 -7.04
CA ARG A 41 -64.10 -9.81 -6.23
C ARG A 41 -64.61 -9.98 -4.80
N LEU A 42 -63.73 -9.81 -3.82
CA LEU A 42 -64.07 -9.78 -2.39
C LEU A 42 -64.24 -8.32 -1.94
N ARG A 43 -65.50 -7.92 -1.68
CA ARG A 43 -65.89 -6.52 -1.38
C ARG A 43 -65.84 -6.11 0.09
N SER A 44 -66.09 -7.05 0.99
CA SER A 44 -66.07 -6.76 2.43
C SER A 44 -64.64 -6.57 2.94
N ASN A 45 -64.43 -5.71 3.92
CA ASN A 45 -63.11 -5.50 4.53
C ASN A 45 -62.47 -6.76 5.11
N THR A 46 -63.26 -7.75 5.52
CA THR A 46 -62.81 -9.00 6.17
C THR A 46 -63.11 -10.25 5.35
N GLY A 47 -63.40 -10.09 4.06
CA GLY A 47 -63.77 -11.21 3.17
C GLY A 47 -62.65 -12.24 3.05
N GLN A 48 -63.01 -13.52 2.99
CA GLN A 48 -62.05 -14.62 2.96
C GLN A 48 -62.22 -15.48 1.70
N PHE A 49 -61.11 -15.87 1.08
CA PHE A 49 -61.08 -16.97 0.12
C PHE A 49 -60.59 -18.21 0.87
N GLN A 50 -61.53 -19.02 1.36
CA GLN A 50 -61.27 -20.27 2.08
C GLN A 50 -61.19 -21.43 1.09
N ASN A 51 -60.05 -22.11 1.04
CA ASN A 51 -59.85 -23.29 0.20
C ASN A 51 -59.43 -24.52 1.02
N ALA A 52 -60.18 -25.60 0.86
CA ALA A 52 -59.87 -26.93 1.38
C ALA A 52 -59.59 -27.94 0.26
N ALA A 53 -59.91 -27.63 -1.00
CA ALA A 53 -59.59 -28.47 -2.15
C ALA A 53 -58.08 -28.49 -2.47
N PRO A 54 -57.57 -29.50 -3.18
CA PRO A 54 -56.25 -29.44 -3.80
C PRO A 54 -56.10 -28.19 -4.68
N VAL A 55 -55.01 -27.43 -4.54
CA VAL A 55 -54.82 -26.13 -5.23
C VAL A 55 -54.88 -26.25 -6.75
N ALA A 56 -54.49 -27.40 -7.31
CA ALA A 56 -54.64 -27.71 -8.74
C ALA A 56 -56.10 -27.62 -9.25
N GLN A 57 -57.10 -27.68 -8.36
CA GLN A 57 -58.52 -27.53 -8.70
C GLN A 57 -59.00 -26.06 -8.72
N VAL A 58 -58.13 -25.11 -8.35
CA VAL A 58 -58.39 -23.67 -8.45
C VAL A 58 -57.56 -23.10 -9.60
N ASN A 59 -58.15 -23.05 -10.79
CA ASN A 59 -57.54 -22.45 -11.96
C ASN A 59 -57.94 -20.97 -12.08
N ASN A 60 -56.98 -20.07 -11.91
CA ASN A 60 -57.14 -18.63 -12.12
C ASN A 60 -56.25 -18.12 -13.26
N THR A 61 -55.65 -18.98 -14.08
CA THR A 61 -54.61 -18.61 -15.06
C THR A 61 -55.01 -17.45 -15.98
N ASN A 62 -56.28 -17.44 -16.42
CA ASN A 62 -56.84 -16.41 -17.30
C ASN A 62 -57.76 -15.42 -16.55
N GLY A 63 -57.73 -15.42 -15.22
CA GLY A 63 -58.63 -14.66 -14.37
C GLY A 63 -57.92 -13.72 -13.40
N THR A 64 -58.72 -12.89 -12.73
CA THR A 64 -58.30 -11.98 -11.66
C THR A 64 -59.04 -12.33 -10.37
N ILE A 65 -58.31 -12.41 -9.26
CA ILE A 65 -58.87 -12.38 -7.91
C ILE A 65 -58.61 -10.99 -7.34
N GLU A 66 -59.67 -10.23 -7.12
CA GLU A 66 -59.61 -8.85 -6.65
C GLU A 66 -60.00 -8.74 -5.17
N MET A 67 -59.04 -8.27 -4.37
CA MET A 67 -59.17 -7.96 -2.95
C MET A 67 -59.42 -6.47 -2.80
N THR A 68 -60.66 -6.08 -2.54
CA THR A 68 -61.03 -4.65 -2.37
C THR A 68 -61.17 -4.25 -0.90
N GLY A 69 -61.16 -5.21 0.03
CA GLY A 69 -61.18 -4.98 1.46
C GLY A 69 -59.78 -4.82 2.07
N THR A 70 -59.70 -4.12 3.22
CA THR A 70 -58.40 -3.84 3.89
C THR A 70 -57.74 -5.06 4.53
N ASN A 71 -58.52 -6.10 4.88
CA ASN A 71 -58.07 -7.30 5.59
C ASN A 71 -58.56 -8.59 4.91
N ASN A 72 -58.65 -8.60 3.57
CA ASN A 72 -58.97 -9.84 2.89
C ASN A 72 -57.86 -10.88 3.05
N VAL A 73 -58.26 -12.16 3.09
CA VAL A 73 -57.32 -13.25 3.36
C VAL A 73 -57.54 -14.45 2.46
N PHE A 74 -56.44 -15.10 2.05
CA PHE A 74 -56.47 -16.49 1.57
C PHE A 74 -56.28 -17.42 2.77
N ASN A 75 -57.27 -18.28 3.02
CA ASN A 75 -57.36 -19.13 4.21
C ASN A 75 -57.85 -20.55 3.85
N GLY A 76 -58.08 -21.41 4.85
CA GLY A 76 -58.54 -22.80 4.71
C GLY A 76 -57.43 -23.80 5.03
N SER A 77 -57.74 -25.10 4.92
CA SER A 77 -56.76 -26.17 5.16
C SER A 77 -55.73 -26.32 4.04
N ASN A 78 -56.06 -25.84 2.83
CA ASN A 78 -55.18 -25.78 1.66
C ASN A 78 -55.15 -24.35 1.08
N PRO A 79 -54.66 -23.35 1.82
CA PRO A 79 -54.76 -21.95 1.39
C PRO A 79 -53.96 -21.70 0.11
N LEU A 80 -54.51 -20.92 -0.82
CA LEU A 80 -53.82 -20.59 -2.06
C LEU A 80 -52.55 -19.76 -1.77
N GLY A 81 -51.49 -20.03 -2.52
CA GLY A 81 -50.21 -19.33 -2.40
C GLY A 81 -49.44 -19.63 -1.12
N SER A 82 -49.73 -20.74 -0.44
CA SER A 82 -49.04 -21.16 0.79
C SER A 82 -47.60 -21.62 0.57
N SER A 83 -47.26 -22.02 -0.65
CA SER A 83 -45.96 -22.53 -1.07
C SER A 83 -45.75 -22.28 -2.57
N ALA A 84 -44.52 -22.49 -3.05
CA ALA A 84 -44.19 -22.39 -4.48
C ALA A 84 -45.04 -23.31 -5.36
N SER A 85 -45.30 -24.54 -4.92
CA SER A 85 -46.14 -25.53 -5.63
C SER A 85 -47.62 -25.16 -5.65
N ASN A 86 -48.07 -24.33 -4.70
CA ASN A 86 -49.46 -23.90 -4.53
C ASN A 86 -49.67 -22.44 -4.99
N ARG A 87 -48.81 -21.93 -5.88
CA ARG A 87 -48.85 -20.53 -6.35
C ARG A 87 -50.24 -20.15 -6.86
N ILE A 88 -50.68 -18.94 -6.50
CA ILE A 88 -51.91 -18.37 -7.03
C ILE A 88 -51.69 -18.02 -8.52
N THR A 89 -52.32 -18.77 -9.42
CA THR A 89 -52.26 -18.55 -10.87
C THR A 89 -52.99 -17.25 -11.27
N GLY A 90 -52.70 -16.71 -12.46
CA GLY A 90 -53.34 -15.47 -12.94
C GLY A 90 -52.93 -14.20 -12.19
N ILE A 91 -53.86 -13.25 -12.08
CA ILE A 91 -53.65 -11.96 -11.40
C ILE A 91 -54.32 -11.98 -10.04
N VAL A 92 -53.61 -11.51 -9.01
CA VAL A 92 -54.20 -11.05 -7.75
C VAL A 92 -54.08 -9.54 -7.69
N LEU A 93 -55.22 -8.85 -7.60
CA LEU A 93 -55.31 -7.40 -7.54
C LEU A 93 -55.71 -6.95 -6.14
N TRP A 94 -54.86 -6.15 -5.47
CA TRP A 94 -55.17 -5.49 -4.21
C TRP A 94 -55.54 -4.03 -4.46
N SER A 95 -56.83 -3.71 -4.41
CA SER A 95 -57.40 -2.46 -4.95
C SER A 95 -58.20 -1.61 -3.96
N SER A 96 -58.10 -1.88 -2.64
CA SER A 96 -58.83 -1.09 -1.63
C SER A 96 -58.58 0.41 -1.76
N THR A 97 -59.65 1.19 -1.73
CA THR A 97 -59.63 2.66 -1.62
C THR A 97 -59.54 3.14 -0.18
N ASN A 98 -59.86 2.27 0.79
CA ASN A 98 -59.55 2.50 2.20
C ASN A 98 -58.04 2.37 2.43
N PRO A 99 -57.44 3.22 3.30
CA PRO A 99 -56.01 3.18 3.56
C PRO A 99 -55.57 1.90 4.28
N ALA A 100 -54.28 1.61 4.20
CA ALA A 100 -53.57 0.55 4.91
C ALA A 100 -54.08 -0.87 4.59
N GLN A 101 -54.32 -1.15 3.31
CA GLN A 101 -54.70 -2.50 2.89
C GLN A 101 -53.54 -3.47 3.07
N ASN A 102 -53.79 -4.56 3.79
CA ASN A 102 -52.81 -5.60 4.06
C ASN A 102 -52.67 -6.56 2.86
N VAL A 103 -51.56 -6.46 2.14
CA VAL A 103 -51.18 -7.41 1.09
C VAL A 103 -50.51 -8.62 1.74
N GLN A 104 -51.05 -9.82 1.53
CA GLN A 104 -50.58 -11.01 2.22
C GLN A 104 -49.25 -11.55 1.68
N GLY A 105 -48.42 -12.08 2.59
CA GLY A 105 -47.28 -12.93 2.25
C GLY A 105 -47.75 -14.26 1.64
N ARG A 106 -47.60 -14.39 0.32
CA ARG A 106 -48.03 -15.54 -0.48
C ARG A 106 -47.17 -15.64 -1.74
N TRP A 107 -47.28 -16.78 -2.41
CA TRP A 107 -46.74 -17.03 -3.73
C TRP A 107 -47.75 -16.63 -4.80
N TYR A 108 -47.49 -15.52 -5.49
CA TYR A 108 -48.31 -14.96 -6.57
C TYR A 108 -47.69 -15.26 -7.93
N ASN A 109 -48.50 -15.58 -8.94
CA ASN A 109 -48.05 -15.56 -10.32
C ASN A 109 -47.91 -14.11 -10.79
N ASN A 110 -49.00 -13.33 -10.75
CA ASN A 110 -48.94 -11.88 -10.95
C ASN A 110 -49.59 -11.16 -9.78
N LEU A 111 -48.95 -10.09 -9.30
CA LEU A 111 -49.40 -9.26 -8.20
C LEU A 111 -49.60 -7.83 -8.68
N ASN A 112 -50.83 -7.34 -8.62
CA ASN A 112 -51.19 -5.99 -9.03
C ASN A 112 -51.69 -5.18 -7.83
N LEU A 113 -51.25 -3.92 -7.73
CA LEU A 113 -51.70 -2.98 -6.70
C LEU A 113 -52.40 -1.78 -7.34
N SER A 114 -53.50 -1.35 -6.73
CA SER A 114 -54.21 -0.11 -7.08
C SER A 114 -54.93 0.51 -5.87
N GLY A 115 -55.50 1.70 -6.00
CA GLY A 115 -56.26 2.34 -4.92
C GLY A 115 -55.37 3.11 -3.93
N ASN A 116 -55.55 2.91 -2.64
CA ASN A 116 -54.89 3.71 -1.59
C ASN A 116 -53.65 2.99 -1.00
N THR A 117 -53.15 3.44 0.15
CA THR A 117 -51.94 2.93 0.82
C THR A 117 -51.99 1.42 1.09
N LYS A 118 -50.83 0.76 1.00
CA LYS A 118 -50.64 -0.69 1.14
C LYS A 118 -49.65 -1.03 2.25
N ASN A 119 -49.99 -2.03 3.06
CA ASN A 119 -49.08 -2.68 3.97
C ASN A 119 -48.65 -4.02 3.36
N MET A 120 -47.46 -4.03 2.78
CA MET A 120 -46.87 -5.22 2.17
C MET A 120 -46.31 -6.08 3.31
N ARG A 121 -46.92 -7.23 3.58
CA ARG A 121 -46.41 -8.16 4.59
C ARG A 121 -45.10 -8.79 4.14
N ASP A 122 -44.40 -9.40 5.09
CA ASP A 122 -43.24 -10.23 4.81
C ASP A 122 -43.60 -11.45 3.94
N SER A 123 -42.60 -12.05 3.30
CA SER A 123 -42.70 -13.29 2.52
C SER A 123 -43.65 -13.20 1.32
N ILE A 124 -43.52 -12.16 0.52
CA ILE A 124 -44.24 -12.00 -0.76
C ILE A 124 -43.34 -12.48 -1.90
N PHE A 125 -43.83 -13.46 -2.67
CA PHE A 125 -43.11 -14.03 -3.83
C PHE A 125 -43.89 -13.76 -5.11
N VAL A 126 -43.23 -13.20 -6.12
CA VAL A 126 -43.83 -12.90 -7.43
C VAL A 126 -43.05 -13.59 -8.54
N GLY A 127 -43.73 -14.51 -9.23
CA GLY A 127 -43.13 -15.35 -10.28
C GLY A 127 -43.26 -14.77 -11.70
N GLY A 128 -44.22 -13.87 -11.90
CA GLY A 128 -44.50 -13.18 -13.15
C GLY A 128 -44.41 -11.67 -12.96
N ALA A 129 -45.46 -10.94 -13.29
CA ALA A 129 -45.48 -9.49 -13.20
C ALA A 129 -45.84 -8.98 -11.78
N TYR A 130 -45.06 -8.03 -11.27
CA TYR A 130 -45.46 -7.15 -10.18
C TYR A 130 -45.79 -5.78 -10.78
N GLN A 131 -47.02 -5.31 -10.65
CA GLN A 131 -47.49 -4.07 -11.25
C GLN A 131 -48.15 -3.15 -10.24
N ILE A 132 -47.88 -1.85 -10.36
CA ILE A 132 -48.48 -0.82 -9.52
C ILE A 132 -49.20 0.15 -10.45
N THR A 133 -50.52 0.22 -10.31
CA THR A 133 -51.33 1.17 -11.07
C THR A 133 -51.02 2.59 -10.62
N ASN A 134 -50.96 3.53 -11.56
CA ASN A 134 -50.74 4.94 -11.24
C ASN A 134 -51.81 5.44 -10.24
N GLY A 135 -51.38 6.26 -9.28
CA GLY A 135 -52.24 6.73 -8.19
C GLY A 135 -52.39 5.76 -7.01
N THR A 136 -51.70 4.60 -7.01
CA THR A 136 -51.60 3.77 -5.80
C THR A 136 -50.89 4.56 -4.69
N GLY A 137 -51.52 4.65 -3.52
CA GLY A 137 -50.93 5.31 -2.34
C GLY A 137 -49.65 4.63 -1.83
N ASN A 138 -49.06 5.20 -0.78
CA ASN A 138 -47.80 4.72 -0.19
C ASN A 138 -47.83 3.24 0.22
N ARG A 139 -46.68 2.57 0.09
CA ARG A 139 -46.47 1.15 0.35
C ARG A 139 -45.44 0.99 1.45
N THR A 140 -45.82 0.34 2.53
CA THR A 140 -44.93 -0.01 3.64
C THR A 140 -44.56 -1.48 3.53
N TYR A 141 -43.28 -1.76 3.28
CA TYR A 141 -42.75 -3.12 3.21
C TYR A 141 -42.28 -3.57 4.60
N ASN A 142 -42.88 -4.63 5.14
CA ASN A 142 -42.60 -5.10 6.50
C ASN A 142 -41.58 -6.26 6.56
N GLY A 143 -41.00 -6.66 5.44
CA GLY A 143 -40.12 -7.83 5.34
C GLY A 143 -39.52 -8.00 3.95
N THR A 144 -39.33 -9.25 3.54
CA THR A 144 -38.71 -9.61 2.26
C THR A 144 -39.74 -9.68 1.14
N PHE A 145 -39.47 -8.92 0.08
CA PHE A 145 -40.16 -9.00 -1.20
C PHE A 145 -39.26 -9.74 -2.20
N THR A 146 -39.76 -10.85 -2.75
CA THR A 146 -38.97 -11.76 -3.56
C THR A 146 -39.49 -11.82 -4.99
N TYR A 147 -38.61 -11.52 -5.95
CA TYR A 147 -38.83 -11.80 -7.36
C TYR A 147 -38.26 -13.19 -7.67
N ASP A 148 -39.12 -14.15 -7.96
CA ASP A 148 -38.76 -15.57 -7.99
C ASP A 148 -39.12 -16.28 -9.30
N GLY A 149 -39.44 -15.50 -10.34
CA GLY A 149 -39.76 -16.01 -11.67
C GLY A 149 -38.56 -16.58 -12.40
N THR A 150 -38.81 -17.64 -13.19
CA THR A 150 -37.86 -18.22 -14.15
C THR A 150 -37.72 -17.40 -15.44
N ILE A 151 -38.67 -16.50 -15.67
CA ILE A 151 -38.74 -15.56 -16.79
C ILE A 151 -38.09 -14.21 -16.43
N ALA A 152 -37.89 -13.36 -17.44
CA ALA A 152 -37.47 -11.98 -17.22
C ALA A 152 -38.54 -11.24 -16.40
N GLN A 153 -38.10 -10.48 -15.40
CA GLN A 153 -38.99 -9.71 -14.52
C GLN A 153 -38.50 -8.28 -14.39
N VAL A 154 -39.45 -7.36 -14.25
CA VAL A 154 -39.14 -5.95 -13.96
C VAL A 154 -39.14 -5.74 -12.46
N VAL A 155 -38.01 -5.29 -11.92
CA VAL A 155 -37.92 -4.78 -10.55
C VAL A 155 -38.50 -3.37 -10.55
N ILE A 156 -39.49 -3.14 -9.70
CA ILE A 156 -40.25 -1.89 -9.70
C ILE A 156 -39.48 -0.83 -8.91
N PRO A 157 -39.38 0.41 -9.42
CA PRO A 157 -38.78 1.50 -8.67
C PRO A 157 -39.66 1.88 -7.47
N GLU A 158 -39.09 1.72 -6.29
CA GLU A 158 -39.64 2.10 -4.99
C GLU A 158 -38.69 3.13 -4.38
N SER A 159 -39.09 4.41 -4.32
CA SER A 159 -38.27 5.47 -3.70
C SER A 159 -39.07 6.46 -2.83
N GLY A 160 -38.33 7.23 -2.03
CA GLY A 160 -38.90 8.18 -1.08
C GLY A 160 -39.67 7.47 0.03
N VAL A 161 -40.94 7.83 0.21
CA VAL A 161 -41.82 7.20 1.22
C VAL A 161 -42.04 5.70 0.93
N ASN A 162 -41.90 5.29 -0.33
CA ASN A 162 -41.95 3.88 -0.69
C ASN A 162 -40.52 3.36 -0.79
N SER A 163 -40.15 2.42 0.07
CA SER A 163 -38.85 1.77 0.00
C SER A 163 -39.02 0.32 0.39
N TYR A 164 -38.30 -0.57 -0.29
CA TYR A 164 -38.27 -1.96 0.11
C TYR A 164 -37.57 -2.10 1.46
N ASN A 165 -38.09 -2.97 2.31
CA ASN A 165 -37.36 -3.38 3.51
C ASN A 165 -36.25 -4.34 3.10
N ASN A 166 -36.58 -5.55 2.63
CA ASN A 166 -35.61 -6.44 1.98
C ASN A 166 -36.06 -6.80 0.57
N VAL A 167 -35.10 -7.02 -0.33
CA VAL A 167 -35.34 -7.51 -1.70
C VAL A 167 -34.52 -8.74 -1.98
N GLU A 168 -35.16 -9.74 -2.55
CA GLU A 168 -34.53 -10.97 -2.97
C GLU A 168 -34.82 -11.27 -4.45
N LEU A 169 -33.77 -11.58 -5.20
CA LEU A 169 -33.84 -11.95 -6.61
C LEU A 169 -33.38 -13.40 -6.75
N GLN A 170 -34.23 -14.27 -7.28
CA GLN A 170 -33.92 -15.70 -7.41
C GLN A 170 -34.58 -16.38 -8.62
N ASN A 171 -34.12 -17.59 -8.91
CA ASN A 171 -34.71 -18.56 -9.83
C ASN A 171 -34.80 -18.19 -11.31
N SER A 172 -34.21 -17.07 -11.77
CA SER A 172 -34.21 -16.80 -13.22
C SER A 172 -33.38 -17.82 -13.98
N SER A 173 -33.85 -18.21 -15.17
CA SER A 173 -33.07 -19.01 -16.11
C SER A 173 -32.04 -18.15 -16.85
N ALA A 174 -30.95 -18.76 -17.34
CA ALA A 174 -29.97 -18.05 -18.16
C ALA A 174 -30.64 -17.33 -19.34
N GLY A 175 -30.27 -16.06 -19.57
CA GLY A 175 -30.90 -15.19 -20.57
C GLY A 175 -32.14 -14.42 -20.10
N ASN A 176 -32.73 -14.78 -18.95
CA ASN A 176 -33.93 -14.14 -18.40
C ASN A 176 -33.60 -13.20 -17.24
N SER A 177 -32.88 -12.11 -17.51
CA SER A 177 -32.46 -11.19 -16.44
C SER A 177 -33.63 -10.51 -15.75
N LYS A 178 -33.53 -10.35 -14.41
CA LYS A 178 -34.38 -9.41 -13.68
C LYS A 178 -33.82 -8.01 -13.89
N THR A 179 -34.68 -7.02 -14.15
CA THR A 179 -34.21 -5.72 -14.64
C THR A 179 -34.84 -4.56 -13.90
N LEU A 180 -34.02 -3.63 -13.42
CA LEU A 180 -34.43 -2.28 -13.01
C LEU A 180 -34.03 -1.29 -14.11
N SER A 181 -35.00 -0.77 -14.84
CA SER A 181 -34.75 0.04 -16.04
C SER A 181 -34.93 1.54 -15.83
N ASN A 182 -35.81 1.99 -14.93
CA ASN A 182 -36.05 3.41 -14.71
C ASN A 182 -36.40 3.69 -13.26
N GLY A 183 -36.03 4.88 -12.78
CA GLY A 183 -36.29 5.31 -11.41
C GLY A 183 -35.42 4.61 -10.38
N THR A 184 -35.66 4.92 -9.11
CA THR A 184 -34.85 4.42 -8.00
C THR A 184 -35.58 3.30 -7.25
N ALA A 185 -34.87 2.21 -6.98
CA ALA A 185 -35.27 1.19 -6.02
C ALA A 185 -34.40 1.32 -4.76
N ASN A 186 -34.99 1.86 -3.69
CA ASN A 186 -34.40 1.97 -2.37
C ASN A 186 -34.62 0.67 -1.59
N VAL A 187 -33.54 0.06 -1.10
CA VAL A 187 -33.56 -1.08 -0.19
C VAL A 187 -32.98 -0.62 1.15
N LEU A 188 -33.81 -0.62 2.19
CA LEU A 188 -33.44 -0.14 3.53
C LEU A 188 -32.70 -1.20 4.35
N GLY A 189 -33.12 -2.45 4.21
CA GLY A 189 -32.50 -3.64 4.76
C GLY A 189 -31.69 -4.38 3.69
N THR A 190 -31.85 -5.69 3.61
CA THR A 190 -30.95 -6.54 2.81
C THR A 190 -31.34 -6.63 1.34
N PHE A 191 -30.37 -6.52 0.45
CA PHE A 191 -30.51 -6.92 -0.96
C PHE A 191 -29.77 -8.22 -1.22
N THR A 192 -30.43 -9.21 -1.82
CA THR A 192 -29.81 -10.48 -2.19
C THR A 192 -30.10 -10.85 -3.64
N ASN A 193 -29.06 -10.99 -4.44
CA ASN A 193 -29.10 -11.62 -5.76
C ASN A 193 -28.58 -13.05 -5.63
N ASN A 194 -29.49 -14.03 -5.52
CA ASN A 194 -29.15 -15.41 -5.17
C ASN A 194 -28.39 -16.15 -6.26
N ALA A 195 -27.62 -17.16 -5.85
CA ALA A 195 -26.87 -18.04 -6.76
C ALA A 195 -27.75 -18.73 -7.81
N ASN A 196 -29.00 -19.04 -7.49
CA ASN A 196 -29.96 -19.65 -8.41
C ASN A 196 -30.59 -18.63 -9.40
N ASN A 197 -30.26 -17.35 -9.31
CA ASN A 197 -30.68 -16.31 -10.26
C ASN A 197 -29.77 -16.30 -11.50
N LEU A 198 -29.76 -17.40 -12.27
CA LEU A 198 -28.78 -17.63 -13.34
C LEU A 198 -28.83 -16.60 -14.49
N GLY A 199 -30.00 -16.01 -14.75
CA GLY A 199 -30.18 -14.88 -15.69
C GLY A 199 -29.63 -13.55 -15.16
N GLY A 200 -29.27 -13.50 -13.87
CA GLY A 200 -28.67 -12.36 -13.21
C GLY A 200 -29.65 -11.21 -12.94
N PHE A 201 -29.07 -10.08 -12.52
CA PHE A 201 -29.78 -8.83 -12.30
C PHE A 201 -29.13 -7.72 -13.13
N THR A 202 -29.94 -6.87 -13.76
CA THR A 202 -29.48 -5.76 -14.59
C THR A 202 -30.09 -4.44 -14.12
N VAL A 203 -29.25 -3.45 -13.84
CA VAL A 203 -29.65 -2.05 -13.66
C VAL A 203 -29.25 -1.29 -14.91
N GLN A 204 -30.21 -0.71 -15.62
CA GLN A 204 -29.95 -0.08 -16.92
C GLN A 204 -30.73 1.21 -17.13
N ASN A 205 -30.47 1.89 -18.26
CA ASN A 205 -31.10 3.14 -18.65
C ASN A 205 -31.03 4.18 -17.53
N SER A 206 -32.14 4.56 -16.89
CA SER A 206 -32.15 5.52 -15.78
C SER A 206 -32.40 4.87 -14.42
N GLY A 207 -32.31 3.53 -14.36
CA GLY A 207 -32.49 2.75 -13.15
C GLY A 207 -31.40 3.03 -12.12
N VAL A 208 -31.79 3.18 -10.86
CA VAL A 208 -30.87 3.36 -9.73
C VAL A 208 -31.21 2.35 -8.63
N LEU A 209 -30.32 1.39 -8.38
CA LEU A 209 -30.40 0.57 -7.18
C LEU A 209 -29.69 1.29 -6.04
N ASN A 210 -30.42 1.60 -4.98
CA ASN A 210 -29.89 2.25 -3.80
C ASN A 210 -29.88 1.30 -2.60
N LEU A 211 -28.67 0.97 -2.14
CA LEU A 211 -28.42 0.04 -1.05
C LEU A 211 -28.07 0.80 0.23
N ASN A 212 -28.80 0.56 1.31
CA ASN A 212 -28.61 1.23 2.60
C ASN A 212 -28.20 0.27 3.74
N ALA A 213 -28.05 -1.03 3.46
CA ALA A 213 -27.57 -2.01 4.41
C ALA A 213 -26.84 -3.18 3.70
N ALA A 214 -26.63 -4.27 4.43
CA ALA A 214 -25.97 -5.49 3.97
C ALA A 214 -26.54 -6.01 2.65
N SER A 215 -25.70 -6.12 1.62
CA SER A 215 -26.09 -6.57 0.29
C SER A 215 -25.16 -7.63 -0.25
N LEU A 216 -25.73 -8.63 -0.94
CA LEU A 216 -25.00 -9.78 -1.47
C LEU A 216 -25.41 -10.07 -2.90
N SER A 217 -24.43 -10.29 -3.77
CA SER A 217 -24.65 -10.84 -5.11
C SER A 217 -23.85 -12.12 -5.29
N ASN A 218 -24.56 -13.23 -5.50
CA ASN A 218 -24.02 -14.56 -5.75
C ASN A 218 -24.28 -15.04 -7.20
N ALA A 219 -24.81 -14.16 -8.04
CA ALA A 219 -25.14 -14.39 -9.45
C ALA A 219 -24.71 -13.17 -10.29
N PRO A 220 -24.71 -13.26 -11.63
CA PRO A 220 -24.34 -12.14 -12.50
C PRO A 220 -25.13 -10.87 -12.16
N PHE A 221 -24.43 -9.75 -12.10
CA PHE A 221 -25.00 -8.43 -11.84
C PHE A 221 -24.41 -7.43 -12.83
N THR A 222 -25.25 -6.81 -13.63
CA THR A 222 -24.83 -5.85 -14.65
C THR A 222 -25.40 -4.45 -14.34
N VAL A 223 -24.57 -3.43 -14.52
CA VAL A 223 -24.93 -2.01 -14.51
C VAL A 223 -24.57 -1.45 -15.89
N ASN A 224 -25.57 -1.09 -16.68
CA ASN A 224 -25.40 -0.79 -18.09
C ASN A 224 -26.02 0.57 -18.46
N GLY A 225 -25.53 1.22 -19.52
CA GLY A 225 -26.08 2.50 -19.96
C GLY A 225 -25.92 3.57 -18.88
N ASN A 226 -26.92 4.43 -18.68
CA ASN A 226 -26.90 5.40 -17.57
C ASN A 226 -27.36 4.80 -16.22
N GLY A 227 -27.48 3.47 -16.12
CA GLY A 227 -27.88 2.79 -14.89
C GLY A 227 -26.87 3.01 -13.78
N SER A 228 -27.33 2.97 -12.52
CA SER A 228 -26.45 3.16 -11.37
C SER A 228 -26.76 2.23 -10.22
N VAL A 229 -25.71 1.73 -9.58
CA VAL A 229 -25.79 1.11 -8.25
C VAL A 229 -25.08 2.05 -7.29
N ILE A 230 -25.78 2.40 -6.22
CA ILE A 230 -25.29 3.32 -5.19
C ILE A 230 -25.27 2.57 -3.87
N ASN A 231 -24.10 2.55 -3.25
CA ASN A 231 -23.93 2.17 -1.87
C ASN A 231 -23.76 3.46 -1.05
N ILE A 232 -24.84 3.94 -0.43
CA ILE A 232 -24.92 5.27 0.21
C ILE A 232 -24.06 5.32 1.48
N ALA A 233 -23.51 6.52 1.73
CA ALA A 233 -22.85 7.01 2.93
C ALA A 233 -23.63 6.76 4.24
N THR A 234 -23.72 5.50 4.65
CA THR A 234 -24.16 5.05 5.98
C THR A 234 -23.23 3.96 6.46
N ASP A 235 -23.02 3.86 7.77
CA ASP A 235 -22.08 2.91 8.39
C ASP A 235 -22.42 1.43 8.14
N ASN A 236 -23.64 1.14 7.68
CA ASN A 236 -24.18 -0.22 7.53
C ASN A 236 -24.26 -0.72 6.08
N ALA A 237 -24.07 0.16 5.08
CA ALA A 237 -24.29 -0.20 3.69
C ALA A 237 -23.04 -0.82 3.06
N TYR A 238 -23.12 -2.07 2.62
CA TYR A 238 -22.02 -2.76 1.95
C TYR A 238 -22.52 -3.74 0.89
N LEU A 239 -21.71 -3.98 -0.13
CA LEU A 239 -21.98 -4.97 -1.18
C LEU A 239 -20.86 -6.03 -1.23
N THR A 240 -21.23 -7.28 -1.08
CA THR A 240 -20.35 -8.43 -1.28
C THR A 240 -20.67 -9.13 -2.60
N LEU A 241 -19.65 -9.40 -3.41
CA LEU A 241 -19.70 -10.31 -4.55
C LEU A 241 -19.18 -11.67 -4.10
N GLY A 242 -20.03 -12.69 -4.15
CA GLY A 242 -19.72 -14.06 -3.76
C GLY A 242 -20.01 -15.06 -4.85
N ASN A 243 -19.75 -16.34 -4.55
CA ASN A 243 -20.11 -17.48 -5.41
C ASN A 243 -19.65 -17.35 -6.88
N ASN A 244 -18.40 -16.90 -7.09
CA ASN A 244 -17.82 -16.68 -8.41
C ASN A 244 -18.66 -15.76 -9.32
N SER A 245 -19.42 -14.83 -8.73
CA SER A 245 -20.25 -13.89 -9.47
C SER A 245 -19.42 -12.81 -10.15
N THR A 246 -20.02 -12.14 -11.13
CA THR A 246 -19.43 -10.96 -11.77
C THR A 246 -20.38 -9.78 -11.61
N LEU A 247 -19.84 -8.67 -11.08
CA LEU A 247 -20.42 -7.35 -11.23
C LEU A 247 -19.77 -6.64 -12.41
N LEU A 248 -20.53 -6.42 -13.47
CA LEU A 248 -20.10 -5.71 -14.67
C LEU A 248 -20.73 -4.32 -14.69
N ALA A 249 -19.92 -3.26 -14.71
CA ALA A 249 -20.36 -1.95 -15.16
C ALA A 249 -19.90 -1.73 -16.60
N ASP A 250 -20.78 -1.31 -17.50
CA ASP A 250 -20.42 -1.07 -18.91
C ASP A 250 -21.26 0.03 -19.56
N ASN A 251 -20.81 0.55 -20.69
CA ASN A 251 -21.54 1.54 -21.51
C ASN A 251 -22.09 2.74 -20.70
N SER A 252 -21.25 3.38 -19.89
CA SER A 252 -21.56 4.46 -18.92
C SER A 252 -22.18 4.03 -17.58
N GLY A 253 -22.37 2.73 -17.35
CA GLY A 253 -22.97 2.21 -16.11
C GLY A 253 -22.13 2.58 -14.89
N ARG A 254 -22.78 2.99 -13.78
CA ARG A 254 -22.08 3.61 -12.65
C ARG A 254 -22.19 2.81 -11.36
N ILE A 255 -21.05 2.54 -10.75
CA ILE A 255 -20.95 2.00 -9.39
C ILE A 255 -20.46 3.13 -8.49
N ASN A 256 -21.30 3.56 -7.54
CA ASN A 256 -20.98 4.62 -6.59
C ASN A 256 -20.85 4.04 -5.18
N ILE A 257 -19.68 4.17 -4.57
CA ILE A 257 -19.35 3.64 -3.25
C ILE A 257 -18.87 4.81 -2.38
N SER A 258 -19.66 5.12 -1.35
CA SER A 258 -19.38 6.23 -0.42
C SER A 258 -19.54 5.86 1.05
N SER A 259 -20.06 4.66 1.33
CA SER A 259 -20.18 4.10 2.69
C SER A 259 -18.82 4.00 3.39
N ASN A 260 -18.81 4.32 4.68
CA ASN A 260 -17.69 4.18 5.62
C ASN A 260 -17.71 2.83 6.36
N HIS A 261 -18.51 1.86 5.91
CA HIS A 261 -18.59 0.53 6.50
C HIS A 261 -17.22 -0.16 6.61
N ALA A 262 -16.95 -0.74 7.78
CA ALA A 262 -15.74 -1.52 8.07
C ALA A 262 -16.08 -3.03 8.12
N PRO A 263 -15.24 -3.91 7.55
CA PRO A 263 -13.91 -3.64 7.01
C PRO A 263 -13.90 -3.00 5.61
N ALA A 264 -14.97 -3.17 4.83
CA ALA A 264 -15.10 -2.58 3.50
C ALA A 264 -16.55 -2.41 3.03
N ALA A 265 -16.84 -1.25 2.43
CA ALA A 265 -18.12 -0.97 1.78
C ALA A 265 -18.34 -1.82 0.51
N MET A 266 -17.28 -2.35 -0.07
CA MET A 266 -17.37 -3.34 -1.14
C MET A 266 -16.36 -4.46 -0.93
N ALA A 267 -16.80 -5.70 -1.10
CA ALA A 267 -15.94 -6.88 -1.07
C ALA A 267 -16.12 -7.70 -2.35
N VAL A 268 -15.02 -7.92 -3.07
CA VAL A 268 -14.95 -8.87 -4.18
C VAL A 268 -14.38 -10.17 -3.64
N GLY A 269 -15.25 -11.12 -3.29
CA GLY A 269 -14.84 -12.39 -2.72
C GLY A 269 -14.01 -13.25 -3.68
N SER A 270 -13.31 -14.24 -3.15
CA SER A 270 -12.52 -15.20 -3.94
C SER A 270 -13.33 -15.78 -5.12
N GLY A 271 -12.68 -15.85 -6.30
CA GLY A 271 -13.28 -16.31 -7.55
C GLY A 271 -14.31 -15.36 -8.19
N SER A 272 -14.76 -14.32 -7.48
CA SER A 272 -15.69 -13.30 -8.01
C SER A 272 -14.93 -12.19 -8.73
N THR A 273 -15.63 -11.43 -9.57
CA THR A 273 -15.03 -10.37 -10.39
C THR A 273 -15.83 -9.06 -10.31
N LEU A 274 -15.14 -7.95 -10.05
CA LEU A 274 -15.59 -6.61 -10.42
C LEU A 274 -14.95 -6.24 -11.77
N ARG A 275 -15.77 -5.96 -12.78
CA ARG A 275 -15.32 -5.57 -14.12
C ARG A 275 -15.91 -4.23 -14.53
N LEU A 276 -15.04 -3.29 -14.92
CA LEU A 276 -15.41 -2.12 -15.70
C LEU A 276 -15.16 -2.44 -17.18
N GLY A 277 -16.25 -2.63 -17.92
CA GLY A 277 -16.23 -2.89 -19.35
C GLY A 277 -15.76 -1.68 -20.15
N ASN A 278 -15.47 -1.91 -21.43
CA ASN A 278 -14.97 -0.91 -22.37
C ASN A 278 -15.88 -0.74 -23.60
N THR A 279 -17.14 -1.20 -23.52
CA THR A 279 -18.10 -1.01 -24.60
C THR A 279 -18.63 0.42 -24.54
N GLY A 280 -18.65 1.12 -25.68
CA GLY A 280 -19.10 2.51 -25.73
C GLY A 280 -18.25 3.42 -24.85
N ASN A 281 -18.86 4.10 -23.88
CA ASN A 281 -18.15 4.96 -22.92
C ASN A 281 -17.48 4.20 -21.75
N GLY A 282 -17.60 2.87 -21.71
CA GLY A 282 -17.08 2.01 -20.63
C GLY A 282 -17.82 2.16 -19.30
N GLY A 283 -17.60 1.23 -18.38
CA GLY A 283 -18.16 1.28 -17.03
C GLY A 283 -17.45 2.27 -16.12
N ILE A 284 -18.15 2.86 -15.14
CA ILE A 284 -17.61 3.90 -14.27
C ILE A 284 -17.67 3.44 -12.80
N LEU A 285 -16.57 3.64 -12.07
CA LEU A 285 -16.48 3.41 -10.63
C LEU A 285 -16.14 4.70 -9.90
N TYR A 286 -16.91 5.03 -8.87
CA TYR A 286 -16.60 6.08 -7.91
C TYR A 286 -16.42 5.47 -6.52
N LEU A 287 -15.19 5.49 -6.02
CA LEU A 287 -14.87 5.22 -4.62
C LEU A 287 -14.56 6.57 -3.95
N THR A 288 -15.41 7.00 -3.03
CA THR A 288 -15.39 8.38 -2.50
C THR A 288 -15.37 8.43 -0.97
N GLY A 289 -15.03 9.59 -0.43
CA GLY A 289 -14.96 9.83 1.01
C GLY A 289 -13.88 8.96 1.68
N VAL A 290 -14.32 8.08 2.59
CA VAL A 290 -13.46 7.14 3.34
C VAL A 290 -13.79 5.68 3.03
N ALA A 291 -14.47 5.43 1.92
CA ALA A 291 -14.90 4.10 1.54
C ALA A 291 -13.70 3.16 1.30
N ASN A 292 -13.89 1.92 1.73
CA ASN A 292 -12.91 0.85 1.55
C ASN A 292 -13.45 -0.21 0.58
N MET A 293 -12.59 -0.71 -0.29
CA MET A 293 -12.88 -1.82 -1.19
C MET A 293 -11.86 -2.95 -0.94
N ASN A 294 -12.34 -4.13 -0.58
CA ASN A 294 -11.53 -5.33 -0.41
C ASN A 294 -11.65 -6.22 -1.65
N ILE A 295 -10.52 -6.67 -2.18
CA ILE A 295 -10.42 -7.50 -3.37
C ILE A 295 -9.70 -8.79 -3.00
N GLU A 296 -10.45 -9.88 -2.83
CA GLU A 296 -9.90 -11.24 -2.75
C GLU A 296 -9.95 -11.94 -4.11
N GLY A 297 -10.98 -11.64 -4.91
CA GLY A 297 -11.13 -12.07 -6.29
C GLY A 297 -10.38 -11.16 -7.26
N THR A 298 -11.05 -10.79 -8.35
CA THR A 298 -10.46 -10.01 -9.45
C THR A 298 -11.13 -8.64 -9.58
N TYR A 299 -10.33 -7.58 -9.68
CA TYR A 299 -10.78 -6.27 -10.15
C TYR A 299 -10.13 -5.99 -11.51
N VAL A 300 -10.95 -5.73 -12.53
CA VAL A 300 -10.48 -5.43 -13.89
C VAL A 300 -11.09 -4.12 -14.37
N ASN A 301 -10.23 -3.25 -14.92
CA ASN A 301 -10.65 -2.10 -15.70
C ASN A 301 -10.18 -2.25 -17.14
N GLN A 302 -11.11 -2.37 -18.08
CA GLN A 302 -10.81 -2.65 -19.48
C GLN A 302 -10.74 -1.39 -20.36
N LEU A 303 -11.08 -0.21 -19.81
CA LEU A 303 -10.99 1.03 -20.57
C LEU A 303 -9.50 1.36 -20.82
N PRO A 304 -9.05 1.49 -22.08
CA PRO A 304 -7.62 1.67 -22.37
C PRO A 304 -6.97 2.88 -21.68
N SER A 305 -7.72 3.96 -21.47
CA SER A 305 -7.23 5.17 -20.79
C SER A 305 -7.24 5.07 -19.26
N LEU A 306 -7.95 4.10 -18.69
CA LEU A 306 -8.12 3.89 -17.24
C LEU A 306 -8.68 5.10 -16.48
N THR A 307 -9.37 6.02 -17.16
CA THR A 307 -9.89 7.29 -16.61
C THR A 307 -11.32 7.21 -16.04
N ASN A 308 -11.88 6.00 -15.95
CA ASN A 308 -13.25 5.69 -15.55
C ASN A 308 -13.36 5.15 -14.11
N ALA A 309 -12.27 5.08 -13.35
CA ALA A 309 -12.29 4.74 -11.93
C ALA A 309 -11.77 5.92 -11.12
N PHE A 310 -12.58 6.43 -10.19
CA PHE A 310 -12.29 7.62 -9.40
C PHE A 310 -12.09 7.24 -7.94
N TYR A 311 -11.03 7.79 -7.32
CA TYR A 311 -10.67 7.49 -5.94
C TYR A 311 -10.35 8.76 -5.17
N ASP A 312 -11.07 9.01 -4.08
CA ASP A 312 -10.72 10.08 -3.15
C ASP A 312 -9.53 9.68 -2.27
N CYS A 313 -8.80 10.67 -1.76
CA CYS A 313 -7.62 10.46 -0.93
C CYS A 313 -7.90 9.66 0.36
N GLY A 314 -9.12 9.76 0.90
CA GLY A 314 -9.53 9.03 2.11
C GLY A 314 -9.85 7.54 1.87
N THR A 315 -9.97 7.10 0.62
CA THR A 315 -10.41 5.75 0.25
C THR A 315 -9.25 4.76 0.25
N THR A 316 -9.56 3.48 0.47
CA THR A 316 -8.58 2.39 0.41
C THR A 316 -9.03 1.28 -0.52
N VAL A 317 -8.14 0.85 -1.41
CA VAL A 317 -8.29 -0.38 -2.19
C VAL A 317 -7.31 -1.41 -1.65
N ARG A 318 -7.84 -2.54 -1.13
CA ARG A 318 -7.06 -3.62 -0.52
C ARG A 318 -7.04 -4.85 -1.41
N TYR A 319 -5.86 -5.29 -1.81
CA TYR A 319 -5.66 -6.57 -2.51
C TYR A 319 -5.28 -7.63 -1.49
N MET A 320 -6.19 -8.57 -1.22
CA MET A 320 -6.16 -9.44 -0.04
C MET A 320 -6.08 -10.94 -0.34
N ALA A 321 -5.96 -11.36 -1.61
CA ALA A 321 -5.92 -12.79 -1.91
C ALA A 321 -4.74 -13.47 -1.20
N VAL A 322 -5.02 -14.57 -0.50
CA VAL A 322 -3.98 -15.39 0.14
C VAL A 322 -3.16 -16.18 -0.87
N ALA A 323 -3.74 -16.46 -2.05
CA ALA A 323 -3.03 -17.11 -3.15
C ALA A 323 -2.02 -16.15 -3.82
N ASN A 324 -0.90 -16.71 -4.25
CA ASN A 324 0.09 -15.98 -5.04
C ASN A 324 -0.46 -15.63 -6.43
N GLY A 325 -0.02 -14.51 -6.98
CA GLY A 325 -0.32 -14.08 -8.35
C GLY A 325 -1.55 -13.18 -8.48
N GLN A 326 -2.09 -12.63 -7.38
CA GLN A 326 -3.18 -11.67 -7.49
C GLN A 326 -2.70 -10.40 -8.22
N VAL A 327 -3.50 -9.98 -9.20
CA VAL A 327 -3.18 -8.85 -10.06
C VAL A 327 -3.70 -7.55 -9.44
N ILE A 328 -2.79 -6.60 -9.20
CA ILE A 328 -3.12 -5.20 -8.90
C ILE A 328 -3.45 -4.51 -10.22
N GLN A 329 -4.65 -3.92 -10.28
CA GLN A 329 -5.16 -3.25 -11.45
C GLN A 329 -4.46 -1.90 -11.62
N ALA A 330 -3.92 -1.69 -12.82
CA ALA A 330 -3.35 -0.43 -13.28
C ALA A 330 -4.38 0.70 -13.20
N THR A 331 -3.88 1.92 -12.98
CA THR A 331 -4.68 3.14 -12.91
C THR A 331 -4.16 4.18 -13.90
N SER A 332 -4.96 5.22 -14.16
CA SER A 332 -4.47 6.37 -14.93
C SER A 332 -3.54 7.26 -14.09
N SER A 333 -2.68 8.02 -14.76
CA SER A 333 -1.83 9.05 -14.14
C SER A 333 -2.60 10.32 -13.78
N VAL A 334 -3.84 10.48 -14.23
CA VAL A 334 -4.74 11.59 -13.88
C VAL A 334 -5.08 11.53 -12.38
N GLU A 335 -4.95 12.65 -11.67
CA GLU A 335 -5.03 12.73 -10.20
C GLU A 335 -6.30 12.12 -9.59
N ALA A 336 -7.44 12.34 -10.23
CA ALA A 336 -8.73 11.80 -9.78
C ALA A 336 -8.83 10.27 -9.89
N ASN A 337 -7.99 9.66 -10.73
CA ASN A 337 -8.02 8.24 -11.06
C ASN A 337 -6.91 7.41 -10.39
N ARG A 338 -5.98 8.06 -9.68
CA ARG A 338 -4.96 7.40 -8.87
C ARG A 338 -5.61 6.81 -7.63
N TYR A 339 -5.20 5.62 -7.20
CA TYR A 339 -5.67 5.08 -5.91
C TYR A 339 -5.44 6.09 -4.79
N GLY A 340 -6.46 6.32 -3.96
CA GLY A 340 -6.32 7.08 -2.71
C GLY A 340 -5.24 6.43 -1.86
N LYS A 341 -5.57 5.30 -1.24
CA LYS A 341 -4.61 4.39 -0.60
C LYS A 341 -4.64 3.03 -1.27
N LEU A 342 -3.47 2.44 -1.46
CA LEU A 342 -3.30 1.06 -1.91
C LEU A 342 -2.74 0.23 -0.77
N GLU A 343 -3.38 -0.90 -0.49
CA GLU A 343 -2.97 -1.85 0.55
C GLU A 343 -2.88 -3.26 -0.03
N THR A 344 -1.84 -4.01 0.35
CA THR A 344 -1.68 -5.41 -0.06
C THR A 344 -1.51 -6.32 1.15
N ILE A 345 -2.21 -7.46 1.12
CA ILE A 345 -2.26 -8.48 2.16
C ILE A 345 -2.21 -9.87 1.52
N GLY A 346 -1.62 -10.85 2.21
CA GLY A 346 -1.72 -12.27 1.84
C GLY A 346 -0.60 -12.70 0.91
N GLY A 347 -0.91 -13.34 -0.22
CA GLY A 347 0.08 -13.87 -1.16
C GLY A 347 0.72 -12.80 -2.06
N ASN A 348 1.74 -13.20 -2.82
CA ASN A 348 2.47 -12.34 -3.74
C ASN A 348 1.54 -11.69 -4.78
N LYS A 349 1.79 -10.41 -5.08
CA LYS A 349 1.02 -9.62 -6.04
C LYS A 349 1.84 -9.31 -7.29
N THR A 350 1.16 -9.02 -8.39
CA THR A 350 1.77 -8.51 -9.62
C THR A 350 0.96 -7.36 -10.18
N THR A 351 1.58 -6.35 -10.80
CA THR A 351 0.85 -5.26 -11.47
C THR A 351 0.61 -5.59 -12.94
N ASN A 352 -0.59 -5.33 -13.48
CA ASN A 352 -0.87 -5.50 -14.93
C ASN A 352 -0.55 -4.26 -15.80
N GLY A 353 0.03 -3.21 -15.21
CA GLY A 353 0.40 -1.96 -15.88
C GLY A 353 0.96 -0.98 -14.86
N ASN A 354 1.05 0.31 -15.24
CA ASN A 354 1.43 1.36 -14.30
C ASN A 354 0.35 1.52 -13.21
N VAL A 355 0.80 1.58 -11.96
CA VAL A 355 -0.08 1.79 -10.81
C VAL A 355 0.27 3.13 -10.20
N HIS A 356 -0.72 4.01 -10.04
CA HIS A 356 -0.54 5.35 -9.50
C HIS A 356 -1.30 5.45 -8.18
N VAL A 357 -0.60 5.80 -7.10
CA VAL A 357 -1.11 5.95 -5.73
C VAL A 357 -0.85 7.37 -5.27
N LYS A 358 -1.79 8.02 -4.57
CA LYS A 358 -1.62 9.43 -4.15
C LYS A 358 -1.59 9.69 -2.65
N CYS A 359 -2.15 8.83 -1.80
CA CYS A 359 -2.31 9.16 -0.37
C CYS A 359 -1.82 8.08 0.60
N GLY A 360 -1.37 6.93 0.11
CA GLY A 360 -0.62 5.98 0.92
C GLY A 360 -0.43 4.63 0.25
N LEU A 361 0.73 4.03 0.46
CA LEU A 361 1.02 2.65 0.11
C LEU A 361 1.33 1.86 1.38
N LEU A 362 0.57 0.79 1.62
CA LEU A 362 0.75 -0.09 2.75
C LEU A 362 0.94 -1.52 2.27
N VAL A 363 2.18 -2.01 2.33
CA VAL A 363 2.53 -3.37 1.92
C VAL A 363 2.62 -4.24 3.16
N ASN A 364 1.80 -5.28 3.22
CA ASN A 364 1.72 -6.19 4.36
C ASN A 364 1.46 -5.50 5.71
N PRO A 365 0.23 -5.06 5.99
CA PRO A 365 -0.16 -4.64 7.32
C PRO A 365 -0.45 -5.80 8.29
N ASN A 366 -0.22 -7.05 7.88
CA ASN A 366 -0.45 -8.21 8.72
C ASN A 366 0.84 -9.04 8.89
N SER A 367 0.70 -10.27 9.39
CA SER A 367 1.84 -11.13 9.68
C SER A 367 2.35 -11.96 8.50
N THR A 368 1.73 -11.88 7.31
CA THR A 368 2.07 -12.72 6.16
C THR A 368 2.85 -11.91 5.14
N VAL A 369 4.17 -12.07 5.22
CA VAL A 369 5.13 -11.51 4.27
C VAL A 369 4.77 -11.87 2.83
N HIS A 370 4.86 -10.88 1.95
CA HIS A 370 4.72 -11.08 0.50
C HIS A 370 5.38 -9.97 -0.30
N SER A 371 5.53 -10.19 -1.60
CA SER A 371 6.05 -9.19 -2.53
C SER A 371 4.99 -8.61 -3.46
N ILE A 372 5.25 -7.41 -3.97
CA ILE A 372 4.59 -6.84 -5.15
C ILE A 372 5.58 -6.85 -6.29
N THR A 373 5.38 -7.68 -7.30
CA THR A 373 6.20 -7.69 -8.51
C THR A 373 5.68 -6.65 -9.50
N VAL A 374 6.53 -5.71 -9.87
CA VAL A 374 6.31 -4.72 -10.92
C VAL A 374 7.11 -5.16 -12.15
N PRO A 375 6.45 -5.63 -13.24
CA PRO A 375 7.15 -6.01 -14.46
C PRO A 375 8.02 -4.86 -15.01
N ALA A 376 9.10 -5.20 -15.72
CA ALA A 376 10.12 -4.23 -16.16
C ALA A 376 9.57 -3.07 -17.02
N THR A 377 8.46 -3.27 -17.72
CA THR A 377 7.78 -2.25 -18.53
C THR A 377 6.88 -1.31 -17.73
N ASN A 378 6.66 -1.61 -16.45
CA ASN A 378 5.71 -0.93 -15.59
C ASN A 378 6.43 -0.18 -14.47
N THR A 379 5.70 0.69 -13.79
CA THR A 379 6.19 1.43 -12.62
C THR A 379 5.06 1.60 -11.60
N LEU A 380 5.39 1.43 -10.33
CA LEU A 380 4.55 1.81 -9.21
C LEU A 380 4.88 3.27 -8.84
N TYR A 381 3.98 4.19 -9.15
CA TYR A 381 4.12 5.61 -8.86
C TYR A 381 3.43 5.96 -7.55
N VAL A 382 4.15 6.64 -6.67
CA VAL A 382 3.63 7.23 -5.43
C VAL A 382 3.73 8.75 -5.56
N TYR A 383 2.58 9.41 -5.68
CA TYR A 383 2.44 10.86 -5.73
C TYR A 383 2.13 11.43 -4.36
N ASN A 384 2.33 12.74 -4.19
CA ASN A 384 1.96 13.45 -2.99
C ASN A 384 0.51 13.92 -3.05
N GLY A 385 -0.34 13.39 -2.17
CA GLY A 385 -1.73 13.83 -2.04
C GLY A 385 -1.86 15.22 -1.41
N ASN A 386 -0.79 15.69 -0.78
CA ASN A 386 -0.61 17.06 -0.32
C ASN A 386 0.78 17.52 -0.76
N PRO A 387 0.92 18.63 -1.50
CA PRO A 387 2.21 19.11 -2.03
C PRO A 387 3.24 19.45 -0.94
N LEU A 388 2.81 19.57 0.32
CA LEU A 388 3.66 19.89 1.47
C LEU A 388 4.15 18.66 2.24
N SER A 389 3.69 17.45 1.91
CA SER A 389 4.03 16.24 2.67
C SER A 389 4.26 15.03 1.78
N ILE A 390 5.24 14.20 2.14
CA ILE A 390 5.50 12.93 1.47
C ILE A 390 4.34 11.98 1.74
N THR A 391 3.83 11.34 0.69
CA THR A 391 2.89 10.24 0.83
C THR A 391 3.53 9.06 1.56
N PRO A 392 2.91 8.55 2.64
CA PRO A 392 3.51 7.49 3.43
C PRO A 392 3.56 6.17 2.64
N VAL A 393 4.75 5.56 2.64
CA VAL A 393 5.01 4.19 2.22
C VAL A 393 5.39 3.39 3.46
N ARG A 394 4.68 2.31 3.75
CA ARG A 394 4.93 1.47 4.92
C ARG A 394 4.93 0.00 4.56
N TYR A 395 5.80 -0.75 5.23
CA TYR A 395 5.95 -2.18 5.10
C TYR A 395 5.79 -2.84 6.48
N ASP A 396 5.15 -4.01 6.51
CA ASP A 396 5.24 -4.95 7.62
C ASP A 396 4.87 -4.31 8.97
N THR A 397 3.77 -3.53 9.02
CA THR A 397 3.48 -2.63 10.15
C THR A 397 3.16 -3.34 11.46
N THR A 398 2.86 -4.64 11.42
CA THR A 398 2.59 -5.49 12.59
C THR A 398 3.73 -6.45 12.92
N LEU A 399 4.78 -6.49 12.11
CA LEU A 399 5.93 -7.37 12.32
C LEU A 399 7.06 -6.59 12.98
N ASN A 400 7.90 -7.30 13.73
CA ASN A 400 9.15 -6.73 14.20
C ASN A 400 10.16 -6.62 13.04
N ASP A 401 11.16 -5.77 13.21
CA ASP A 401 12.18 -5.49 12.19
C ASP A 401 12.95 -6.74 11.70
N CYS A 402 13.07 -7.81 12.51
CA CYS A 402 13.72 -9.05 12.07
C CYS A 402 12.81 -9.97 11.24
N GLN A 403 11.50 -9.84 11.34
CA GLN A 403 10.51 -10.66 10.62
C GLN A 403 10.05 -10.01 9.32
N THR A 404 10.60 -8.86 8.96
CA THR A 404 10.18 -8.12 7.76
C THR A 404 10.95 -8.57 6.53
N SER A 405 10.23 -9.02 5.51
CA SER A 405 10.81 -9.20 4.16
C SER A 405 9.83 -8.88 3.03
N SER A 406 8.73 -8.18 3.32
CA SER A 406 7.85 -7.71 2.27
C SER A 406 8.53 -6.64 1.44
N GLU A 407 8.37 -6.72 0.12
CA GLU A 407 9.03 -5.79 -0.80
C GLU A 407 8.26 -5.57 -2.10
N VAL A 408 8.43 -4.38 -2.68
CA VAL A 408 8.11 -4.10 -4.08
C VAL A 408 9.34 -4.45 -4.92
N ILE A 409 9.21 -5.42 -5.81
CA ILE A 409 10.27 -5.85 -6.72
C ILE A 409 10.08 -5.16 -8.07
N GLY A 410 11.09 -4.42 -8.54
CA GLY A 410 11.04 -3.64 -9.77
C GLY A 410 10.98 -2.13 -9.53
N ASN A 411 10.44 -1.40 -10.50
CA ASN A 411 10.41 0.07 -10.50
C ASN A 411 9.39 0.63 -9.49
N MET A 412 9.90 1.36 -8.49
CA MET A 412 9.10 2.19 -7.60
C MET A 412 9.56 3.64 -7.70
N GLN A 413 8.66 4.52 -8.17
CA GLN A 413 8.92 5.95 -8.33
C GLN A 413 8.13 6.75 -7.30
N ILE A 414 8.79 7.67 -6.60
CA ILE A 414 8.18 8.54 -5.60
C ILE A 414 8.34 10.00 -6.03
N GLU A 415 7.24 10.76 -5.98
CA GLU A 415 7.23 12.20 -6.12
C GLU A 415 7.75 12.87 -4.85
N MET A 416 8.68 13.80 -4.99
CA MET A 416 9.23 14.57 -3.88
C MET A 416 8.47 15.88 -3.71
N PRO A 417 8.07 16.26 -2.49
CA PRO A 417 7.49 17.58 -2.26
C PRO A 417 8.55 18.68 -2.36
N ALA A 418 8.14 19.94 -2.41
CA ALA A 418 9.07 21.07 -2.56
C ALA A 418 10.03 21.25 -1.36
N SER A 419 9.67 20.73 -0.18
CA SER A 419 10.54 20.71 1.01
C SER A 419 10.54 19.32 1.66
N VAL A 420 11.69 18.65 1.64
CA VAL A 420 11.82 17.23 2.04
C VAL A 420 12.92 16.98 3.07
N ALA A 421 13.53 18.05 3.59
CA ALA A 421 14.68 17.93 4.48
C ALA A 421 14.35 17.04 5.69
N ASN A 422 15.26 16.11 6.00
CA ASN A 422 15.22 15.23 7.16
C ASN A 422 14.07 14.21 7.22
N ASN A 423 13.20 14.11 6.21
CA ASN A 423 12.20 13.04 6.14
C ASN A 423 12.81 11.79 5.48
N SER A 424 12.68 10.63 6.15
CA SER A 424 13.05 9.35 5.57
C SER A 424 11.95 8.87 4.63
N ILE A 425 12.32 8.63 3.38
CA ILE A 425 11.43 8.15 2.32
C ILE A 425 11.72 6.67 2.11
N THR A 426 10.72 5.83 2.30
CA THR A 426 10.81 4.37 2.12
C THR A 426 10.47 3.98 0.69
N PHE A 427 11.33 3.19 0.07
CA PHE A 427 11.15 2.60 -1.25
C PHE A 427 10.88 1.10 -1.11
N ASN A 428 11.39 0.30 -2.04
CA ASN A 428 11.09 -1.11 -2.29
C ASN A 428 10.95 -2.03 -1.06
N ASN A 429 11.60 -1.75 0.07
CA ASN A 429 11.35 -2.47 1.32
C ASN A 429 11.55 -1.53 2.51
N ARG A 430 11.16 -1.99 3.70
CA ARG A 430 11.23 -1.24 4.95
C ARG A 430 12.59 -0.56 5.22
N PHE A 431 13.69 -1.18 4.82
CA PHE A 431 15.05 -0.68 5.08
C PHE A 431 15.70 0.00 3.88
N THR A 432 15.03 0.06 2.73
CA THR A 432 15.53 0.80 1.58
C THR A 432 14.97 2.21 1.64
N THR A 433 15.79 3.15 2.12
CA THR A 433 15.34 4.52 2.40
C THR A 433 16.28 5.57 1.84
N LEU A 434 15.71 6.73 1.51
CA LEU A 434 16.44 7.94 1.16
C LEU A 434 16.03 9.06 2.13
N GLN A 435 17.01 9.77 2.69
CA GLN A 435 16.75 10.92 3.54
C GLN A 435 17.65 12.08 3.11
N TYR A 436 17.05 13.18 2.64
CA TYR A 436 17.81 14.35 2.24
C TYR A 436 18.34 15.11 3.47
N THR A 437 19.65 15.28 3.54
CA THR A 437 20.32 16.14 4.53
C THR A 437 20.40 17.59 4.04
N ASN A 438 20.47 17.79 2.73
CA ASN A 438 20.27 19.08 2.06
C ASN A 438 19.12 18.96 1.06
N ALA A 439 18.06 19.75 1.27
CA ALA A 439 16.86 19.73 0.44
C ALA A 439 16.82 20.83 -0.64
N ALA A 440 17.93 21.56 -0.86
CA ALA A 440 18.01 22.52 -1.95
C ALA A 440 17.91 21.80 -3.31
N ASN A 441 16.92 22.18 -4.14
CA ASN A 441 16.75 21.66 -5.50
C ASN A 441 16.78 20.12 -5.58
N VAL A 442 15.97 19.46 -4.75
CA VAL A 442 15.77 18.00 -4.82
C VAL A 442 15.07 17.61 -6.13
N PRO A 443 15.34 16.41 -6.68
CA PRO A 443 14.61 15.86 -7.83
C PRO A 443 13.10 15.86 -7.60
N GLN A 444 12.30 16.18 -8.62
CA GLN A 444 10.84 16.04 -8.54
C GLN A 444 10.42 14.56 -8.38
N PHE A 445 11.13 13.64 -9.02
CA PHE A 445 10.90 12.21 -8.93
C PHE A 445 12.19 11.45 -8.68
N VAL A 446 12.12 10.42 -7.84
CA VAL A 446 13.19 9.44 -7.64
C VAL A 446 12.61 8.05 -7.81
N THR A 447 13.32 7.21 -8.56
CA THR A 447 12.94 5.84 -8.86
C THR A 447 14.02 4.89 -8.42
N PHE A 448 13.65 3.93 -7.57
CA PHE A 448 14.49 2.79 -7.24
C PHE A 448 13.92 1.57 -7.96
N ASN A 449 14.74 0.97 -8.83
CA ASN A 449 14.46 -0.32 -9.41
C ASN A 449 15.24 -1.38 -8.63
N SER A 450 14.57 -2.02 -7.68
CA SER A 450 15.18 -3.02 -6.81
C SER A 450 14.77 -4.42 -7.22
N ILE A 451 15.75 -5.25 -7.61
CA ILE A 451 15.53 -6.63 -8.04
C ILE A 451 16.39 -7.56 -7.17
N PRO A 452 15.77 -8.33 -6.26
CA PRO A 452 16.48 -9.25 -5.40
C PRO A 452 17.16 -10.37 -6.19
N GLY A 453 18.32 -10.84 -5.73
CA GLY A 453 19.09 -11.93 -6.34
C GLY A 453 19.61 -11.62 -7.75
N SER A 454 19.51 -10.37 -8.20
CA SER A 454 20.01 -9.94 -9.51
C SER A 454 21.33 -9.20 -9.38
N ALA A 455 22.26 -9.50 -10.28
CA ALA A 455 23.58 -8.88 -10.28
C ALA A 455 23.50 -7.37 -10.64
N PRO A 456 24.08 -6.48 -9.81
CA PRO A 456 24.30 -5.09 -10.21
C PRO A 456 25.35 -4.99 -11.33
N PHE A 457 25.51 -3.80 -11.91
CA PHE A 457 26.61 -3.51 -12.82
C PHE A 457 27.96 -3.72 -12.14
N SER A 458 28.93 -4.27 -12.87
CA SER A 458 30.29 -4.57 -12.38
C SER A 458 30.34 -5.49 -11.15
N PHE A 459 29.34 -6.39 -11.04
CA PHE A 459 29.20 -7.36 -9.96
C PHE A 459 30.33 -8.39 -9.95
N ASN A 460 30.86 -8.63 -8.75
CA ASN A 460 31.76 -9.72 -8.44
C ASN A 460 31.14 -10.62 -7.36
N PRO A 461 30.91 -11.91 -7.65
CA PRO A 461 30.22 -12.83 -6.72
C PRO A 461 30.94 -13.06 -5.39
N THR A 462 32.26 -12.82 -5.31
CA THR A 462 33.03 -13.05 -4.07
C THR A 462 33.11 -11.82 -3.17
N THR A 463 32.82 -10.63 -3.69
CA THR A 463 32.96 -9.37 -2.94
C THR A 463 31.68 -8.57 -2.81
N ASP A 464 30.65 -8.87 -3.60
CA ASP A 464 29.48 -8.00 -3.75
C ASP A 464 28.19 -8.70 -3.31
N VAL A 465 27.25 -7.91 -2.81
CA VAL A 465 25.88 -8.38 -2.55
C VAL A 465 25.13 -8.47 -3.88
N GLN A 466 24.51 -9.61 -4.16
CA GLN A 466 23.75 -9.87 -5.39
C GLN A 466 22.34 -9.25 -5.33
N ARG A 467 22.28 -7.92 -5.17
CA ARG A 467 21.05 -7.14 -5.23
C ARG A 467 21.21 -5.99 -6.20
N LYS A 468 20.37 -5.94 -7.23
CA LYS A 468 20.33 -4.81 -8.16
C LYS A 468 19.46 -3.71 -7.55
N ILE A 469 20.03 -2.53 -7.34
CA ILE A 469 19.32 -1.31 -6.96
C ILE A 469 19.73 -0.22 -7.95
N ASN A 470 19.00 -0.11 -9.06
CA ASN A 470 19.24 0.95 -10.02
C ASN A 470 18.51 2.21 -9.57
N VAL A 471 19.24 3.32 -9.47
CA VAL A 471 18.69 4.59 -8.98
C VAL A 471 18.61 5.56 -10.15
N SER A 472 17.42 6.08 -10.40
CA SER A 472 17.23 7.18 -11.35
C SER A 472 16.43 8.30 -10.69
N TYR A 473 16.68 9.52 -11.12
CA TYR A 473 16.00 10.71 -10.59
C TYR A 473 15.87 11.78 -11.67
N SER A 474 14.82 12.58 -11.57
CA SER A 474 14.56 13.70 -12.49
C SER A 474 15.38 14.93 -12.12
N ASN A 475 15.31 15.96 -12.97
CA ASN A 475 15.71 17.30 -12.56
C ASN A 475 14.76 17.85 -11.48
N PRO A 476 15.23 18.80 -10.64
CA PRO A 476 14.36 19.58 -9.77
C PRO A 476 13.38 20.42 -10.58
N VAL A 477 12.30 20.87 -9.94
CA VAL A 477 11.30 21.77 -10.54
C VAL A 477 11.93 23.12 -10.94
N SER A 478 12.92 23.58 -10.17
CA SER A 478 13.67 24.81 -10.45
C SER A 478 15.11 24.69 -9.98
N GLY A 479 16.03 25.38 -10.66
CA GLY A 479 17.45 25.44 -10.29
C GLY A 479 18.26 24.21 -10.71
N THR A 480 19.54 24.21 -10.37
CA THR A 480 20.44 23.08 -10.59
C THR A 480 20.30 22.10 -9.42
N PRO A 481 20.25 20.77 -9.65
CA PRO A 481 20.24 19.79 -8.55
C PRO A 481 21.32 20.14 -7.53
N ASN A 482 20.99 20.16 -6.24
CA ASN A 482 21.98 20.42 -5.19
C ASN A 482 21.62 19.70 -3.89
N TRP A 483 21.49 18.39 -3.98
CA TRP A 483 21.12 17.56 -2.85
C TRP A 483 22.29 16.73 -2.33
N ALA A 484 22.21 16.44 -1.03
CA ALA A 484 22.98 15.43 -0.33
C ALA A 484 22.00 14.59 0.51
N ALA A 485 22.27 13.30 0.63
CA ALA A 485 21.36 12.37 1.27
C ALA A 485 22.07 11.26 2.04
N THR A 486 21.35 10.70 2.99
CA THR A 486 21.61 9.38 3.56
C THR A 486 20.81 8.36 2.78
N VAL A 487 21.50 7.35 2.24
CA VAL A 487 20.88 6.22 1.56
C VAL A 487 21.05 4.98 2.41
N LYS A 488 19.96 4.30 2.66
CA LYS A 488 19.91 2.99 3.28
C LYS A 488 19.47 1.97 2.24
N ALA A 489 20.19 0.87 2.12
CA ALA A 489 19.88 -0.23 1.20
C ALA A 489 19.56 -1.49 2.02
N GLY A 490 18.34 -1.98 1.91
CA GLY A 490 17.91 -3.24 2.51
C GLY A 490 18.06 -4.41 1.54
N PHE A 491 18.61 -5.54 1.99
CA PHE A 491 18.86 -6.75 1.21
C PHE A 491 18.68 -8.01 2.06
N ARG A 492 18.36 -9.14 1.44
CA ARG A 492 18.18 -10.44 2.08
C ARG A 492 19.53 -11.08 2.41
N PRO A 493 19.63 -11.85 3.50
CA PRO A 493 20.86 -12.56 3.86
C PRO A 493 21.44 -13.43 2.74
N ALA A 494 20.57 -14.13 2.00
CA ALA A 494 20.98 -14.99 0.89
C ALA A 494 21.68 -14.23 -0.26
N GLU A 495 21.42 -12.92 -0.42
CA GLU A 495 22.05 -12.09 -1.46
C GLU A 495 23.52 -11.79 -1.13
N ALA A 496 23.94 -11.98 0.13
CA ALA A 496 25.32 -11.80 0.58
C ALA A 496 26.05 -13.14 0.84
N ALA A 497 25.44 -14.28 0.50
CA ALA A 497 26.00 -15.59 0.80
C ALA A 497 27.29 -15.91 0.02
N GLY A 498 27.55 -15.21 -1.09
CA GLY A 498 28.75 -15.38 -1.91
C GLY A 498 30.01 -14.66 -1.38
N LEU A 499 29.84 -13.75 -0.40
CA LEU A 499 30.96 -13.01 0.17
C LEU A 499 31.99 -13.96 0.78
N SER A 500 33.25 -13.80 0.39
CA SER A 500 34.34 -14.69 0.81
C SER A 500 35.69 -13.98 0.93
N GLY A 501 36.65 -14.65 1.57
CA GLY A 501 37.99 -14.09 1.82
C GLY A 501 37.93 -12.88 2.74
N LEU A 502 38.44 -11.75 2.26
CA LEU A 502 38.43 -10.46 3.01
C LEU A 502 37.07 -9.75 2.90
N ALA A 503 36.17 -10.20 2.04
CA ALA A 503 34.84 -9.63 1.93
C ALA A 503 33.89 -10.21 2.98
N SER A 504 33.21 -9.34 3.73
CA SER A 504 32.25 -9.74 4.76
C SER A 504 31.07 -8.77 4.83
N LEU A 505 30.06 -9.10 5.63
CA LEU A 505 28.96 -8.17 5.91
C LEU A 505 29.40 -6.96 6.75
N SER A 506 30.43 -7.12 7.58
CA SER A 506 30.89 -6.08 8.52
C SER A 506 31.59 -4.90 7.85
N ASN A 507 32.10 -5.10 6.63
CA ASN A 507 32.90 -4.15 5.87
C ASN A 507 32.27 -3.76 4.52
N VAL A 508 31.00 -4.13 4.25
CA VAL A 508 30.27 -3.67 3.05
C VAL A 508 30.28 -2.16 2.95
N ARG A 509 30.55 -1.60 1.78
CA ARG A 509 30.46 -0.17 1.46
C ARG A 509 29.60 0.03 0.22
N THR A 510 29.19 1.27 -0.03
CA THR A 510 28.40 1.64 -1.20
C THR A 510 29.30 2.18 -2.31
N PHE A 511 28.97 1.82 -3.54
CA PHE A 511 29.65 2.26 -4.75
C PHE A 511 28.62 2.74 -5.77
N ASN A 512 28.96 3.80 -6.51
CA ASN A 512 28.27 4.14 -7.73
C ASN A 512 28.82 3.26 -8.85
N SER A 513 27.96 2.46 -9.47
CA SER A 513 28.32 1.52 -10.54
C SER A 513 27.53 1.84 -11.81
N PRO A 514 28.05 2.71 -12.69
CA PRO A 514 27.43 2.97 -13.98
C PRO A 514 27.68 1.81 -14.95
N ALA A 515 26.75 1.60 -15.89
CA ALA A 515 26.92 0.58 -16.92
C ALA A 515 28.18 0.84 -17.76
N GLY A 516 29.09 -0.14 -17.81
CA GLY A 516 30.31 -0.07 -18.63
C GLY A 516 31.49 0.69 -18.02
N PHE A 517 31.37 1.17 -16.78
CA PHE A 517 32.43 1.90 -16.09
C PHE A 517 32.87 1.19 -14.79
N SER A 518 34.09 1.51 -14.34
CA SER A 518 34.59 1.00 -13.05
C SER A 518 33.81 1.64 -11.90
N PRO A 519 33.37 0.86 -10.89
CA PRO A 519 32.67 1.41 -9.75
C PRO A 519 33.55 2.35 -8.94
N ASN A 520 32.98 3.47 -8.48
CA ASN A 520 33.63 4.38 -7.54
C ASN A 520 32.96 4.29 -6.17
N MET A 521 33.76 4.25 -5.10
CA MET A 521 33.22 4.24 -3.73
C MET A 521 32.52 5.57 -3.46
N ILE A 522 31.37 5.51 -2.79
CA ILE A 522 30.56 6.69 -2.46
C ILE A 522 30.05 6.61 -1.03
N GLY A 523 29.80 7.79 -0.46
CA GLY A 523 29.22 7.98 0.85
C GLY A 523 30.23 7.78 1.99
N ASN A 524 29.79 8.10 3.20
CA ASN A 524 30.60 8.00 4.41
C ASN A 524 29.76 7.60 5.63
N ASN A 525 30.41 7.48 6.80
CA ASN A 525 29.77 7.15 8.08
C ASN A 525 28.87 5.90 7.99
N TYR A 526 29.43 4.81 7.48
CA TYR A 526 28.67 3.59 7.21
C TYR A 526 28.11 2.96 8.49
N GLN A 527 26.81 2.68 8.50
CA GLN A 527 26.14 1.89 9.53
C GLN A 527 25.57 0.62 8.94
N ARG A 528 25.57 -0.47 9.70
CA ARG A 528 25.14 -1.79 9.23
C ARG A 528 24.33 -2.49 10.32
N SER A 529 23.30 -3.23 9.93
CA SER A 529 22.64 -4.21 10.80
C SER A 529 22.66 -5.56 10.13
N ILE A 530 23.31 -6.52 10.81
CA ILE A 530 23.67 -7.84 10.27
C ILE A 530 23.27 -8.94 11.26
N ASN A 531 22.13 -8.78 11.93
CA ASN A 531 21.62 -9.76 12.88
C ASN A 531 21.21 -11.04 12.14
N ASN A 532 21.94 -12.14 12.37
CA ASN A 532 21.78 -13.42 11.67
C ASN A 532 20.37 -14.06 11.75
N GLY A 533 19.48 -13.54 12.61
CA GLY A 533 18.07 -13.97 12.69
C GLY A 533 17.07 -13.08 11.92
N CYS A 534 17.51 -12.01 11.27
CA CYS A 534 16.64 -11.09 10.55
C CYS A 534 16.46 -11.51 9.07
N GLU A 535 15.26 -11.31 8.50
CA GLU A 535 14.97 -11.62 7.09
C GLU A 535 15.51 -10.56 6.10
N LEU A 536 15.78 -9.35 6.58
CA LEU A 536 16.49 -8.30 5.84
C LEU A 536 17.65 -7.74 6.66
N TYR A 537 18.80 -7.62 6.01
CA TYR A 537 19.95 -6.83 6.46
C TYR A 537 19.93 -5.47 5.78
N TRP A 538 20.72 -4.54 6.31
CA TRP A 538 20.85 -3.24 5.68
C TRP A 538 22.21 -2.60 5.92
N ILE A 539 22.58 -1.74 4.99
CA ILE A 539 23.68 -0.78 5.11
C ILE A 539 23.16 0.63 4.85
N SER A 540 23.64 1.59 5.62
CA SER A 540 23.38 3.02 5.46
C SER A 540 24.69 3.74 5.17
N ALA A 541 24.66 4.69 4.24
CA ALA A 541 25.76 5.59 3.90
C ALA A 541 25.26 7.02 3.85
N GLN A 542 26.02 7.97 4.40
CA GLN A 542 25.71 9.38 4.44
C GLN A 542 26.44 10.15 3.32
N GLN A 543 26.04 11.41 3.10
CA GLN A 543 26.69 12.34 2.17
C GLN A 543 26.77 11.84 0.72
N ILE A 544 25.85 10.97 0.31
CA ILE A 544 25.67 10.63 -1.10
C ILE A 544 25.06 11.86 -1.79
N SER A 545 25.67 12.28 -2.89
CA SER A 545 25.35 13.55 -3.55
C SER A 545 25.10 13.34 -5.05
N HIS A 546 24.61 14.40 -5.68
CA HIS A 546 24.44 14.46 -7.13
C HIS A 546 25.74 14.74 -7.91
N THR A 547 26.78 15.26 -7.25
CA THR A 547 28.08 15.64 -7.83
C THR A 547 29.24 15.38 -6.86
N GLY A 548 30.47 15.35 -7.39
CA GLY A 548 31.71 15.16 -6.61
C GLY A 548 32.11 13.70 -6.44
N THR A 549 32.96 13.41 -5.47
CA THR A 549 33.48 12.05 -5.20
C THR A 549 32.41 11.10 -4.67
N ASN A 550 31.38 11.62 -4.00
CA ASN A 550 30.24 10.86 -3.49
C ASN A 550 29.04 10.79 -4.46
N THR A 551 29.27 11.02 -5.75
CA THR A 551 28.20 11.06 -6.76
C THR A 551 27.54 9.71 -6.95
N LEU A 552 26.22 9.65 -6.76
CA LEU A 552 25.38 8.59 -7.29
C LEU A 552 24.71 9.09 -8.57
N ALA A 553 25.18 8.63 -9.73
CA ALA A 553 24.68 9.09 -11.02
C ALA A 553 23.33 8.45 -11.35
N SER A 554 22.40 9.24 -11.88
CA SER A 554 21.10 8.74 -12.36
C SER A 554 21.30 7.66 -13.42
N GLY A 555 20.61 6.53 -13.27
CA GLY A 555 20.74 5.34 -14.11
C GLY A 555 21.84 4.37 -13.68
N SER A 556 22.60 4.66 -12.62
CA SER A 556 23.62 3.75 -12.08
C SER A 556 23.06 2.81 -11.02
N ASP A 557 23.75 1.69 -10.81
CA ASP A 557 23.45 0.77 -9.72
C ASP A 557 24.16 1.23 -8.43
N LEU A 558 23.42 1.21 -7.31
CA LEU A 558 24.01 1.27 -5.97
C LEU A 558 24.59 -0.09 -5.64
N LEU A 559 25.88 -0.25 -5.88
CA LEU A 559 26.61 -1.49 -5.64
C LEU A 559 27.03 -1.58 -4.17
N LEU A 560 26.80 -2.74 -3.55
CA LEU A 560 27.20 -3.03 -2.17
C LEU A 560 28.37 -4.02 -2.20
N ARG A 561 29.56 -3.60 -1.74
CA ARG A 561 30.81 -4.37 -1.85
C ARG A 561 31.53 -4.44 -0.51
N GLY A 562 31.82 -5.67 -0.05
CA GLY A 562 32.49 -5.97 1.22
C GLY A 562 34.00 -6.15 1.14
N GLY A 563 34.61 -6.12 -0.05
CA GLY A 563 36.05 -6.31 -0.18
C GLY A 563 36.90 -5.07 0.17
N PRO A 564 38.23 -5.17 -0.05
CA PRO A 564 39.13 -4.03 0.00
C PRO A 564 38.63 -2.80 -0.74
N GLY A 565 38.76 -1.64 -0.10
CA GLY A 565 38.48 -0.34 -0.69
C GLY A 565 39.71 0.54 -0.78
N ILE A 566 39.56 1.65 -1.49
CA ILE A 566 40.54 2.73 -1.53
C ILE A 566 40.04 3.84 -0.61
N VAL A 567 40.81 4.20 0.42
CA VAL A 567 40.43 5.22 1.42
C VAL A 567 41.41 6.38 1.34
N HIS A 568 40.89 7.60 1.37
CA HIS A 568 41.71 8.81 1.36
C HIS A 568 41.56 9.56 2.68
N SER A 569 42.65 10.12 3.20
CA SER A 569 42.56 11.15 4.26
C SER A 569 41.91 12.43 3.70
N SER A 570 40.99 13.02 4.44
CA SER A 570 40.29 14.26 4.10
C SER A 570 40.69 15.46 4.96
N ASN A 571 41.28 15.22 6.13
CA ASN A 571 41.78 16.24 7.05
C ASN A 571 43.02 15.73 7.77
N ASP A 572 43.78 16.66 8.34
CA ASP A 572 44.77 16.30 9.35
C ASP A 572 44.03 15.69 10.57
N GLY A 573 44.48 14.54 11.06
CA GLY A 573 43.88 13.93 12.25
C GLY A 573 44.42 12.53 12.57
N ARG A 574 43.89 11.90 13.62
CA ARG A 574 44.35 10.57 14.04
C ARG A 574 43.83 9.47 13.13
N TRP A 575 44.58 8.37 13.01
CA TRP A 575 44.17 7.20 12.23
C TRP A 575 42.84 6.62 12.71
N SER A 576 42.60 6.61 14.02
CA SER A 576 41.33 6.13 14.57
C SER A 576 40.16 7.09 14.37
N ASN A 577 40.42 8.36 14.04
CA ASN A 577 39.40 9.42 14.00
C ASN A 577 38.59 9.36 12.69
N PRO A 578 37.26 9.15 12.74
CA PRO A 578 36.38 9.24 11.58
C PRO A 578 36.54 10.52 10.76
N GLY A 579 36.80 11.66 11.42
CA GLY A 579 36.97 12.96 10.75
C GLY A 579 38.24 13.10 9.91
N THR A 580 39.22 12.20 10.09
CA THR A 580 40.45 12.13 9.29
C THR A 580 40.19 11.55 7.91
N TRP A 581 39.19 10.68 7.77
CA TRP A 581 38.99 9.85 6.58
C TRP A 581 37.79 10.29 5.76
N ALA A 582 37.93 10.30 4.44
CA ALA A 582 36.83 10.61 3.53
C ALA A 582 35.64 9.64 3.69
N THR A 583 35.89 8.41 4.12
CA THR A 583 34.88 7.38 4.44
C THR A 583 34.14 7.65 5.75
N GLY A 584 34.59 8.59 6.58
CA GLY A 584 34.01 8.82 7.90
C GLY A 584 34.20 7.63 8.86
N SER A 585 35.26 6.85 8.66
CA SER A 585 35.58 5.68 9.49
C SER A 585 37.06 5.33 9.35
N GLU A 586 37.64 4.74 10.40
CA GLU A 586 38.98 4.12 10.34
C GLU A 586 39.07 3.13 9.15
N PRO A 587 40.17 3.13 8.37
CA PRO A 587 40.43 2.14 7.34
C PRO A 587 40.53 0.74 7.92
N PHE A 588 40.18 -0.27 7.12
CA PHE A 588 40.34 -1.65 7.51
C PHE A 588 41.74 -2.18 7.19
N PRO A 589 42.19 -3.25 7.88
CA PRO A 589 43.50 -3.87 7.67
C PRO A 589 43.82 -4.31 6.24
N PHE A 590 42.80 -4.48 5.41
CA PHE A 590 42.91 -4.95 4.04
C PHE A 590 42.70 -3.84 3.00
N ASP A 591 42.47 -2.59 3.42
CA ASP A 591 42.28 -1.47 2.51
C ASP A 591 43.59 -0.96 1.91
N THR A 592 43.48 -0.24 0.80
CA THR A 592 44.54 0.64 0.29
C THR A 592 44.24 2.07 0.75
N VAL A 593 45.19 2.70 1.42
CA VAL A 593 45.03 4.02 2.03
C VAL A 593 45.94 5.02 1.34
N PHE A 594 45.40 6.19 1.01
CA PHE A 594 46.13 7.34 0.51
C PHE A 594 46.11 8.45 1.55
N VAL A 595 47.30 8.80 2.03
CA VAL A 595 47.56 9.86 3.01
C VAL A 595 47.98 11.11 2.24
N HIS A 596 47.11 12.10 2.30
CA HIS A 596 47.22 13.43 1.65
C HIS A 596 47.32 14.56 2.70
N HIS A 597 47.28 14.19 3.98
CA HIS A 597 47.25 15.06 5.14
C HIS A 597 48.21 14.50 6.20
N ASN A 598 48.42 15.22 7.29
CA ASN A 598 49.13 14.66 8.44
C ASN A 598 48.21 13.72 9.20
N VAL A 599 48.60 12.44 9.26
CA VAL A 599 47.85 11.39 9.93
C VAL A 599 48.70 10.81 11.06
N TRP A 600 48.15 10.84 12.28
CA TRP A 600 48.83 10.35 13.48
C TRP A 600 48.31 8.96 13.87
N ALA A 601 49.23 8.00 14.05
CA ALA A 601 48.91 6.64 14.45
C ALA A 601 49.64 6.23 15.75
N GLY A 602 48.94 5.54 16.64
CA GLY A 602 49.45 5.13 17.95
C GLY A 602 49.24 6.16 19.07
N PHE A 603 48.35 7.15 18.86
CA PHE A 603 48.10 8.26 19.78
C PHE A 603 46.67 8.23 20.36
N THR A 604 46.51 8.42 21.67
CA THR A 604 45.20 8.73 22.31
C THR A 604 45.25 10.03 23.13
N ARG A 605 44.13 10.46 23.76
CA ARG A 605 44.03 11.55 24.77
C ARG A 605 42.76 11.41 25.64
N PRO A 606 42.69 12.05 26.84
CA PRO A 606 41.43 12.37 27.51
C PRO A 606 40.65 13.47 26.79
N LEU A 607 39.32 13.33 26.74
CA LEU A 607 38.34 14.17 26.03
C LEU A 607 38.45 15.69 26.24
N ALA A 608 39.11 16.18 27.29
CA ALA A 608 39.06 17.57 27.71
C ALA A 608 39.94 18.56 26.91
N ASN A 609 40.99 18.09 26.21
CA ASN A 609 42.05 18.96 25.64
C ASN A 609 42.49 18.62 24.18
N GLY A 610 41.61 18.06 23.34
CA GLY A 610 41.99 17.51 22.02
C GLY A 610 41.95 18.51 20.85
N TRP A 611 43.06 18.63 20.10
CA TRP A 611 43.16 19.39 18.84
C TRP A 611 42.24 18.85 17.72
N ASP A 612 41.93 17.54 17.74
CA ASP A 612 40.96 16.88 16.84
C ASP A 612 39.69 16.36 17.56
N GLY A 613 39.57 16.60 18.88
CA GLY A 613 38.38 16.27 19.69
C GLY A 613 38.01 14.79 19.82
N TYR A 614 38.83 13.85 19.34
CA TYR A 614 38.52 12.42 19.36
C TYR A 614 39.39 11.73 20.45
N SER A 615 38.91 10.66 21.09
CA SER A 615 39.68 9.94 22.13
C SER A 615 39.76 8.42 21.94
N THR A 616 39.03 7.86 20.98
CA THR A 616 39.02 6.41 20.73
C THR A 616 40.39 5.96 20.20
N PRO A 617 40.96 4.86 20.70
CA PRO A 617 42.13 4.22 20.11
C PRO A 617 41.82 3.58 18.74
N GLU A 618 42.84 3.27 17.97
CA GLU A 618 42.72 2.52 16.70
C GLU A 618 42.04 1.16 16.96
N ALA A 619 41.07 0.81 16.11
CA ALA A 619 40.42 -0.48 16.12
C ALA A 619 41.37 -1.58 15.61
N PHE A 620 42.33 -1.22 14.75
CA PHE A 620 43.26 -2.16 14.13
C PHE A 620 44.73 -1.78 14.37
N PRO A 621 45.19 -1.69 15.64
CA PRO A 621 46.50 -1.15 15.96
C PRO A 621 47.67 -1.98 15.42
N ASN A 622 47.45 -3.28 15.16
CA ASN A 622 48.47 -4.22 14.71
C ASN A 622 48.45 -4.50 13.20
N ALA A 623 47.49 -3.96 12.46
CA ALA A 623 47.33 -4.18 11.02
C ALA A 623 46.45 -3.06 10.44
N MET A 624 47.03 -1.89 10.22
CA MET A 624 46.26 -0.67 9.92
C MET A 624 45.62 -0.69 8.52
N ALA A 625 46.39 -1.06 7.49
CA ALA A 625 45.95 -1.16 6.10
C ALA A 625 46.89 -2.09 5.30
N ALA A 626 46.40 -2.68 4.21
CA ALA A 626 47.21 -3.56 3.36
C ALA A 626 48.16 -2.78 2.46
N SER A 627 47.86 -1.53 2.15
CA SER A 627 48.83 -0.64 1.54
C SER A 627 48.57 0.78 1.99
N VAL A 628 49.64 1.52 2.24
CA VAL A 628 49.58 2.95 2.54
C VAL A 628 50.45 3.68 1.52
N THR A 629 49.88 4.67 0.86
CA THR A 629 50.57 5.60 -0.02
C THR A 629 50.52 6.98 0.62
N ILE A 630 51.68 7.52 0.98
CA ILE A 630 51.83 8.92 1.38
C ILE A 630 52.12 9.70 0.11
N ASP A 631 51.16 10.52 -0.31
CA ASP A 631 51.18 11.19 -1.60
C ASP A 631 51.32 12.69 -1.40
N ASN A 632 52.47 13.23 -1.84
CA ASN A 632 52.78 14.65 -1.78
C ASN A 632 52.60 15.36 -3.14
N ASN A 633 52.05 14.69 -4.16
CA ASN A 633 52.02 15.21 -5.51
C ASN A 633 51.09 16.46 -5.64
N PRO A 634 51.61 17.64 -6.02
CA PRO A 634 50.79 18.85 -6.19
C PRO A 634 49.76 18.72 -7.32
N PRO A 635 48.55 19.33 -7.19
CA PRO A 635 48.36 20.64 -6.55
C PRO A 635 47.53 20.64 -5.25
N ALA A 636 47.23 19.50 -4.62
CA ALA A 636 46.17 19.43 -3.61
C ALA A 636 46.60 19.74 -2.16
N GLN A 637 47.73 19.26 -1.65
CA GLN A 637 48.21 19.56 -0.28
C GLN A 637 49.74 19.34 -0.21
N PRO A 638 50.60 20.37 -0.19
CA PRO A 638 52.00 20.15 0.19
C PRO A 638 52.04 19.72 1.67
N ASN A 639 52.91 18.75 2.01
CA ASN A 639 53.17 18.24 3.36
C ASN A 639 52.17 17.19 3.89
N ALA A 640 51.99 16.10 3.15
CA ALA A 640 51.33 14.90 3.67
C ALA A 640 52.33 14.07 4.48
N ALA A 641 51.90 13.58 5.66
CA ALA A 641 52.75 12.71 6.47
C ALA A 641 51.97 11.64 7.21
N LEU A 642 52.61 10.49 7.38
CA LEU A 642 52.17 9.48 8.33
C LEU A 642 53.13 9.50 9.51
N ILE A 643 52.60 9.79 10.70
CA ILE A 643 53.38 10.02 11.90
C ILE A 643 53.04 8.94 12.93
N PHE A 644 54.07 8.23 13.38
CA PHE A 644 54.00 7.24 14.45
C PHE A 644 54.68 7.75 15.72
N GLY A 645 54.05 7.51 16.86
CA GLY A 645 54.63 7.81 18.16
C GLY A 645 54.14 6.85 19.24
N LEU A 646 55.00 6.64 20.25
CA LEU A 646 54.65 6.05 21.55
C LEU A 646 55.34 6.88 22.65
N ASP A 647 54.70 7.03 23.80
CA ASP A 647 55.28 7.60 25.02
C ASP A 647 54.45 7.11 26.21
N GLN A 648 55.13 6.54 27.19
CA GLN A 648 54.55 6.05 28.45
C GLN A 648 54.45 7.15 29.51
N THR A 649 54.97 8.33 29.25
CA THR A 649 55.02 9.44 30.22
C THR A 649 54.32 10.65 29.63
N ALA A 650 53.02 10.77 29.91
CA ALA A 650 52.26 11.98 29.60
C ALA A 650 53.05 13.24 30.01
N PRO A 651 53.16 14.29 29.17
CA PRO A 651 53.84 15.50 29.58
C PRO A 651 53.10 16.09 30.78
N THR A 652 53.84 16.54 31.79
CA THR A 652 53.29 17.17 32.99
C THR A 652 52.36 18.32 32.60
N ASN A 653 51.05 18.14 32.87
CA ASN A 653 49.94 19.10 32.92
C ASN A 653 49.67 20.06 31.74
N ASN A 654 50.52 20.14 30.71
CA ASN A 654 50.31 20.98 29.51
C ASN A 654 50.60 20.24 28.19
N GLY A 655 50.79 18.92 28.25
CA GLY A 655 50.98 18.09 27.06
C GLY A 655 49.69 17.91 26.27
N LEU A 656 49.77 18.16 24.97
CA LEU A 656 48.67 17.96 24.02
C LEU A 656 48.36 16.43 24.01
N PHE A 657 49.27 15.51 23.71
CA PHE A 657 48.99 14.06 23.52
C PHE A 657 49.16 13.19 24.79
N ILE A 658 48.29 12.18 25.05
CA ILE A 658 48.51 11.14 26.10
C ILE A 658 47.95 9.76 25.69
N ILE A 659 48.86 8.79 25.61
CA ILE A 659 48.69 7.50 24.94
C ILE A 659 47.88 6.47 25.73
N GLY A 660 47.23 5.58 24.99
CA GLY A 660 46.30 4.58 25.48
C GLY A 660 47.11 3.48 26.14
N GLY A 661 46.85 3.26 27.43
CA GLY A 661 47.60 2.35 28.30
C GLY A 661 47.44 0.86 27.98
N SER A 662 47.89 0.42 26.81
CA SER A 662 47.94 -0.99 26.45
C SER A 662 49.29 -1.32 25.83
N SER A 663 49.95 -2.36 26.35
CA SER A 663 51.19 -2.96 25.82
C SER A 663 51.07 -3.50 24.39
N VAL A 664 49.94 -3.29 23.71
CA VAL A 664 49.62 -3.83 22.38
C VAL A 664 50.17 -2.93 21.25
N TYR A 665 50.45 -1.65 21.50
CA TYR A 665 50.98 -0.73 20.49
C TYR A 665 52.50 -0.86 20.23
N THR A 666 53.16 -1.84 20.85
CA THR A 666 54.61 -2.08 20.66
C THR A 666 55.00 -2.51 19.25
N ALA A 667 54.01 -2.74 18.37
CA ALA A 667 54.20 -2.91 16.93
C ALA A 667 52.95 -2.46 16.16
N SER A 668 53.05 -1.34 15.44
CA SER A 668 52.04 -0.96 14.43
C SER A 668 52.47 -1.49 13.08
N THR A 669 51.74 -2.46 12.55
CA THR A 669 52.00 -2.99 11.21
C THR A 669 51.13 -2.23 10.23
N VAL A 670 51.73 -1.72 9.15
CA VAL A 670 50.99 -1.47 7.92
C VAL A 670 50.70 -2.85 7.33
N GLY A 671 49.63 -3.49 7.82
CA GLY A 671 49.07 -4.77 7.34
C GLY A 671 49.99 -6.00 7.46
N THR A 672 49.42 -7.19 7.66
CA THR A 672 50.15 -8.44 7.41
C THR A 672 50.39 -8.53 5.89
N ASN A 673 51.61 -8.34 5.41
CA ASN A 673 51.98 -8.13 3.99
C ASN A 673 51.88 -6.72 3.43
N GLY A 674 51.82 -5.66 4.25
CA GLY A 674 51.50 -4.35 3.70
C GLY A 674 52.64 -3.61 3.00
N ILE A 675 52.24 -2.85 1.98
CA ILE A 675 53.14 -2.05 1.13
C ILE A 675 53.06 -0.59 1.56
N LEU A 676 54.19 0.00 1.94
CA LEU A 676 54.31 1.44 2.15
C LEU A 676 54.92 2.11 0.91
N ARG A 677 54.23 3.11 0.38
CA ARG A 677 54.67 3.92 -0.76
C ARG A 677 54.77 5.37 -0.32
N LEU A 678 55.88 6.01 -0.63
CA LEU A 678 56.05 7.46 -0.50
C LEU A 678 56.24 8.02 -1.89
N VAL A 679 55.31 8.87 -2.32
CA VAL A 679 55.28 9.44 -3.67
C VAL A 679 55.59 10.92 -3.58
N ASP A 680 56.59 11.33 -4.35
CA ASP A 680 57.11 12.69 -4.46
C ASP A 680 57.76 13.24 -3.17
N CYS A 681 58.80 14.05 -3.34
CA CYS A 681 59.51 14.70 -2.24
C CYS A 681 59.45 16.21 -2.41
N ASP A 682 58.74 16.89 -1.51
CA ASP A 682 58.97 18.32 -1.35
C ASP A 682 60.29 18.51 -0.60
N GLN A 683 61.37 18.69 -1.36
CA GLN A 683 62.72 18.90 -0.83
C GLN A 683 62.88 20.27 -0.13
N SER A 684 61.88 21.15 -0.18
CA SER A 684 61.93 22.45 0.49
C SER A 684 61.65 22.36 2.00
N VAL A 685 61.14 21.22 2.47
CA VAL A 685 60.81 20.99 3.88
C VAL A 685 62.04 20.52 4.65
N ILE A 686 62.36 21.20 5.75
CA ILE A 686 63.50 20.86 6.60
C ILE A 686 63.18 19.57 7.38
N PRO A 687 64.05 18.55 7.34
CA PRO A 687 63.90 17.34 8.15
C PRO A 687 63.73 17.66 9.65
N MET A 688 62.66 17.17 10.28
CA MET A 688 62.50 17.22 11.73
C MET A 688 63.40 16.20 12.44
N ASN A 689 63.89 16.56 13.61
CA ASN A 689 64.66 15.65 14.46
C ASN A 689 63.66 14.76 15.25
N THR A 690 63.92 13.46 15.33
CA THR A 690 62.93 12.46 15.82
C THR A 690 63.20 11.99 17.25
N THR A 691 63.91 12.79 18.06
CA THR A 691 64.27 12.44 19.44
C THR A 691 63.08 12.57 20.40
N ALA A 692 63.21 12.04 21.63
CA ALA A 692 62.20 12.18 22.67
C ALA A 692 61.94 13.66 23.08
N THR A 693 62.97 14.51 23.01
CA THR A 693 62.83 15.95 23.30
C THR A 693 62.06 16.65 22.18
N ASP A 694 62.37 16.30 20.94
CA ASP A 694 61.68 16.84 19.76
C ASP A 694 60.24 16.34 19.69
N PHE A 695 59.97 15.11 20.13
CA PHE A 695 58.60 14.60 20.28
C PHE A 695 57.81 15.45 21.27
N ASN A 696 58.38 15.81 22.43
CA ASN A 696 57.69 16.65 23.41
C ASN A 696 57.41 18.07 22.86
N GLN A 697 58.33 18.63 22.08
CA GLN A 697 58.12 19.91 21.39
C GLN A 697 57.06 19.80 20.30
N PHE A 698 57.16 18.78 19.45
CA PHE A 698 56.17 18.47 18.41
C PHE A 698 54.78 18.25 19.03
N ALA A 699 54.72 17.48 20.11
CA ALA A 699 53.50 17.19 20.84
C ALA A 699 52.89 18.45 21.46
N THR A 700 53.66 19.45 21.89
CA THR A 700 53.16 20.67 22.57
C THR A 700 52.87 21.85 21.64
N VAL A 701 53.46 21.88 20.43
CA VAL A 701 53.44 23.06 19.54
C VAL A 701 52.44 22.95 18.38
N ILE A 702 51.93 21.75 18.05
CA ILE A 702 51.02 21.59 16.91
C ILE A 702 49.68 22.28 17.17
N THR A 703 49.53 23.41 16.48
CA THR A 703 48.29 24.12 16.19
C THR A 703 48.19 24.25 14.67
N ASN A 704 47.03 24.68 14.15
CA ASN A 704 46.76 24.82 12.70
C ASN A 704 47.71 25.76 11.93
N VAL A 705 48.78 26.28 12.55
CA VAL A 705 49.58 27.41 12.05
C VAL A 705 51.07 27.10 11.80
N GLN A 706 51.69 26.04 12.35
CA GLN A 706 53.12 25.70 12.14
C GLN A 706 53.50 24.27 12.63
N PRO A 707 54.52 23.61 12.03
CA PRO A 707 54.69 23.28 10.62
C PRO A 707 54.13 21.87 10.31
N LYS A 708 53.59 21.70 9.11
CA LYS A 708 53.16 20.38 8.62
C LYS A 708 54.39 19.48 8.41
N ALA A 709 54.29 18.21 8.82
CA ALA A 709 55.32 17.21 8.55
C ALA A 709 55.25 16.74 7.08
N ASN A 710 56.29 16.06 6.61
CA ASN A 710 56.28 15.48 5.27
C ASN A 710 56.90 14.08 5.29
N GLY A 711 56.21 13.12 4.65
CA GLY A 711 56.66 11.75 4.49
C GLY A 711 56.35 10.86 5.68
N LEU A 712 57.22 9.89 5.97
CA LEU A 712 57.06 9.00 7.13
C LEU A 712 57.86 9.54 8.31
N LEU A 713 57.21 9.82 9.43
CA LEU A 713 57.86 10.17 10.70
C LEU A 713 57.62 9.10 11.75
N ILE A 714 58.67 8.64 12.42
CA ILE A 714 58.60 7.72 13.55
C ILE A 714 59.40 8.33 14.70
N PHE A 715 58.74 8.72 15.78
CA PHE A 715 59.41 9.33 16.93
C PHE A 715 60.03 8.31 17.88
N ALA A 716 61.18 8.63 18.46
CA ALA A 716 61.80 7.85 19.53
C ALA A 716 61.05 8.06 20.85
N ALA A 717 60.63 6.97 21.51
CA ALA A 717 60.06 7.03 22.85
C ALA A 717 61.15 6.92 23.93
N PRO A 718 61.11 7.71 25.03
CA PRO A 718 61.94 7.43 26.20
C PRO A 718 61.40 6.20 26.96
N GLY A 719 62.24 5.19 27.20
CA GLY A 719 61.91 4.01 28.02
C GLY A 719 61.97 2.66 27.28
N ALA A 720 61.41 1.61 27.90
CA ALA A 720 61.55 0.22 27.45
C ALA A 720 60.63 -0.20 26.29
N LEU A 721 59.61 0.60 25.95
CA LEU A 721 58.72 0.35 24.80
C LEU A 721 58.95 1.42 23.72
N GLN A 722 59.35 0.99 22.53
CA GLN A 722 59.60 1.86 21.38
C GLN A 722 58.59 1.60 20.26
N PRO A 723 58.15 2.63 19.49
CA PRO A 723 57.28 2.42 18.33
C PRO A 723 58.01 1.58 17.30
N ARG A 724 57.38 0.49 16.89
CA ARG A 724 57.88 -0.40 15.85
C ARG A 724 56.90 -0.37 14.71
N VAL A 725 57.33 0.16 13.57
CA VAL A 725 56.55 0.14 12.32
C VAL A 725 57.02 -1.04 11.50
N ARG A 726 56.11 -1.94 11.16
CA ARG A 726 56.39 -3.10 10.30
C ARG A 726 55.69 -2.94 8.95
N VAL A 727 56.44 -3.22 7.88
CA VAL A 727 56.01 -3.20 6.48
C VAL A 727 56.70 -4.35 5.75
N ASN A 728 56.07 -4.92 4.72
CA ASN A 728 56.71 -5.97 3.93
C ASN A 728 57.50 -5.40 2.75
N ASP A 729 57.03 -4.31 2.17
CA ASP A 729 57.69 -3.60 1.08
C ASP A 729 57.64 -2.09 1.30
N VAL A 730 58.72 -1.39 0.92
CA VAL A 730 58.82 0.07 0.96
C VAL A 730 59.28 0.59 -0.39
N GLN A 731 58.42 1.38 -1.03
CA GLN A 731 58.76 2.13 -2.24
C GLN A 731 58.89 3.60 -1.86
N ASN A 732 60.12 4.07 -1.70
CA ASN A 732 60.38 5.42 -1.22
C ASN A 732 60.86 6.37 -2.32
N ALA A 733 60.04 7.36 -2.67
CA ALA A 733 60.44 8.56 -3.41
C ALA A 733 60.29 9.83 -2.56
N GLY A 734 60.05 9.70 -1.26
CA GLY A 734 59.80 10.76 -0.29
C GLY A 734 60.82 10.79 0.86
N MET A 735 60.48 11.52 1.93
CA MET A 735 61.28 11.58 3.16
C MET A 735 60.85 10.51 4.16
N ILE A 736 61.82 9.81 4.76
CA ILE A 736 61.63 8.93 5.91
C ILE A 736 62.50 9.45 7.05
N GLN A 737 61.88 9.75 8.18
CA GLN A 737 62.53 10.21 9.39
C GLN A 737 62.24 9.20 10.51
N ASN A 738 63.23 8.40 10.87
CA ASN A 738 63.06 7.30 11.80
C ASN A 738 63.92 7.50 13.07
N GLY A 739 63.28 7.82 14.19
CA GLY A 739 63.88 7.85 15.52
C GLY A 739 63.76 6.54 16.30
N SER A 740 63.10 5.52 15.73
CA SER A 740 62.80 4.26 16.41
C SER A 740 63.03 3.07 15.46
N THR A 741 62.15 2.07 15.45
CA THR A 741 62.27 0.86 14.64
C THR A 741 61.32 0.92 13.45
N LEU A 742 61.89 0.89 12.23
CA LEU A 742 61.18 0.57 10.99
C LEU A 742 61.71 -0.78 10.49
N GLU A 743 60.83 -1.76 10.37
CA GLU A 743 61.15 -3.10 9.88
C GLU A 743 60.55 -3.33 8.51
N ILE A 744 61.39 -3.80 7.60
CA ILE A 744 61.04 -4.05 6.21
C ILE A 744 61.29 -5.52 5.90
N GLY A 745 60.25 -6.20 5.45
CA GLY A 745 60.25 -7.63 5.14
C GLY A 745 59.81 -8.49 6.32
N ASP A 746 59.46 -9.75 6.01
CA ASP A 746 59.25 -10.81 7.00
C ASP A 746 60.57 -11.53 7.32
#